data_AF-A0A194RHN1-F1
#
_entry.id   AF-A0A194RHN1-F1
#
_cell.length_a   1.000
_cell.length_b   1.000
_cell.length_c   1.000
_cell.angle_alpha   90.00
_cell.angle_beta   90.00
_cell.angle_gamma   90.00
#
_symmetry.space_group_name_H-M   'P 1'
#
loop_
_entity.id
_entity.type
_entity.pdbx_description
1 polymer ?
#
loop_
_entity_poly.entity_id
_entity_poly.type
_entity_poly.pdbx_seq_one_letter_code
_entity_poly.pdbx_strand_id
1 'polypeptide(L)'
;MVPPPEYAGQPVRLPPDSRREFRCKRAEGDSPSLVNNVRLIEPIPYMINVISETVQRLEDAEWCSLKVPDVTVGLKLRSNIRCESVKGTVAYRNGFVAAIQHVNILEHSLGQVWRYDRVQNTTTVEVTGTLRFADVTVGFDVETRIEGTIKLYTAELLVPLVTFDMRVIRDMFTENVNVTVVPLAITRNRVKMDFMPVDDLTDVLSNLFNFTSISEAANIWASDFLRPFALNAVENVVDYPEICYDCPVLYCEKSTPKISEERLHDNLTTMNGTALNNVRLIEPIPYMINVISKTVQRLEDAEWCSLKVPDVTVDLKLSVKGTVAYRNGFVAAIQHVNILEHSLGQVWRYDRVQNTTTVEVTGTLRFADVTVGFDVETRIEGTVKLYTAELLVPLVPFDMRVIRDMFTENVNVTVVPLAITRNRVKMDFMPVDDLTDVLSNLFNFTSISEAANIWASDFLRPFALNAVENVVDYPEICYDSRSPSLVGGYEYYLNAMQELVFELEKYGWWNLKMLDVTQTLNEHMYNWHVSGTVNYTNGFVISIEEIDLSDITTVMTSRTVNNTLEWNGSVRGHVNLRDVRVGFDVIVNLDGQPEQRYTGVFTHSLIRIRCTMNKNMNDKKKTVSAETANLNAGRGVRMIYLPANHVTQVLSRRYLPHDNWDSVSSWCRDVIQPTLQKVAEKIQYPSVCFAC
;
A
#
# COMPACT_ATOMS: atom_id res chain seq x y z
N MET A 1 -25.60 -39.95 -26.47
CA MET A 1 -26.74 -39.49 -25.65
C MET A 1 -27.20 -40.64 -24.75
N VAL A 2 -26.70 -40.65 -23.52
CA VAL A 2 -27.19 -41.32 -22.29
C VAL A 2 -26.52 -40.51 -21.16
N PRO A 3 -27.24 -39.95 -20.17
CA PRO A 3 -26.59 -39.26 -19.05
C PRO A 3 -26.31 -40.25 -17.88
N PRO A 4 -25.17 -40.12 -17.19
CA PRO A 4 -25.00 -40.65 -15.84
C PRO A 4 -24.70 -39.49 -14.84
N PRO A 5 -24.71 -39.72 -13.52
CA PRO A 5 -25.84 -39.43 -12.65
C PRO A 5 -25.58 -38.30 -11.65
N GLU A 6 -26.67 -37.79 -11.07
CA GLU A 6 -26.70 -36.87 -9.93
C GLU A 6 -25.84 -37.39 -8.76
N TYR A 7 -24.84 -36.61 -8.34
CA TYR A 7 -24.24 -36.73 -7.02
C TYR A 7 -24.86 -35.67 -6.09
N ALA A 8 -25.91 -36.09 -5.39
CA ALA A 8 -26.42 -35.39 -4.22
C ALA A 8 -25.47 -35.64 -3.04
N GLY A 9 -24.57 -34.68 -2.79
CA GLY A 9 -23.89 -34.53 -1.50
C GLY A 9 -24.58 -33.43 -0.70
N GLN A 10 -25.34 -33.82 0.34
CA GLN A 10 -25.97 -32.88 1.27
C GLN A 10 -24.93 -32.00 1.98
N PRO A 11 -25.11 -30.67 2.07
CA PRO A 11 -24.33 -29.86 2.99
C PRO A 11 -24.87 -30.03 4.42
N VAL A 12 -23.97 -30.40 5.32
CA VAL A 12 -24.16 -30.39 6.77
C VAL A 12 -24.49 -28.96 7.20
N ARG A 13 -25.69 -28.74 7.74
CA ARG A 13 -26.08 -27.49 8.38
C ARG A 13 -25.23 -27.26 9.63
N LEU A 14 -24.35 -26.26 9.60
CA LEU A 14 -23.87 -25.61 10.80
C LEU A 14 -24.92 -24.58 11.26
N PRO A 15 -25.19 -24.45 12.58
CA PRO A 15 -26.24 -23.57 13.09
C PRO A 15 -25.86 -22.09 12.92
N PRO A 16 -26.84 -21.20 12.65
CA PRO A 16 -26.59 -19.77 12.56
C PRO A 16 -26.61 -19.18 13.96
N ASP A 17 -25.46 -18.92 14.55
CA ASP A 17 -25.38 -18.04 15.71
C ASP A 17 -24.46 -16.84 15.42
N SER A 18 -24.98 -15.67 15.78
CA SER A 18 -24.44 -14.31 15.68
C SER A 18 -24.48 -13.61 14.31
N ARG A 19 -25.67 -13.53 13.69
CA ARG A 19 -26.05 -12.31 12.95
C ARG A 19 -26.33 -11.22 14.00
N ARG A 20 -25.43 -10.25 14.15
CA ARG A 20 -25.71 -9.01 14.89
C ARG A 20 -26.75 -8.22 14.09
N GLU A 21 -28.02 -8.36 14.46
CA GLU A 21 -29.08 -7.44 14.07
C GLU A 21 -28.75 -6.04 14.60
N PHE A 22 -28.24 -5.14 13.76
CA PHE A 22 -28.35 -3.72 14.00
C PHE A 22 -29.69 -3.24 13.42
N ARG A 23 -30.73 -3.27 14.27
CA ARG A 23 -31.95 -2.51 14.03
C ARG A 23 -31.61 -1.02 14.10
N CYS A 24 -31.55 -0.35 12.94
CA CYS A 24 -31.66 1.10 12.90
C CYS A 24 -33.02 1.51 13.47
N LYS A 25 -33.03 2.17 14.63
CA LYS A 25 -34.19 2.91 15.12
C LYS A 25 -34.50 4.00 14.09
N ARG A 26 -35.62 3.84 13.37
CA ARG A 26 -36.32 4.98 12.76
C ARG A 26 -36.65 5.96 13.88
N ALA A 27 -36.08 7.15 13.83
CA ALA A 27 -36.68 8.30 14.49
C ALA A 27 -37.99 8.60 13.74
N GLU A 28 -39.11 8.23 14.34
CA GLU A 28 -40.41 8.72 13.91
C GLU A 28 -40.46 10.22 14.22
N GLY A 29 -40.67 11.03 13.17
CA GLY A 29 -41.00 12.44 13.31
C GLY A 29 -39.85 13.39 13.07
N ASP A 30 -39.27 13.37 11.87
CA ASP A 30 -38.76 14.58 11.22
C ASP A 30 -38.77 14.37 9.69
N SER A 31 -39.04 15.45 8.97
CA SER A 31 -39.07 15.58 7.50
C SER A 31 -38.01 14.75 6.77
N PRO A 32 -38.21 14.30 5.51
CA PRO A 32 -37.20 13.55 4.77
C PRO A 32 -35.94 14.42 4.60
N SER A 33 -34.95 14.21 5.45
CA SER A 33 -33.64 14.82 5.34
C SER A 33 -32.99 14.29 4.07
N LEU A 34 -32.69 15.18 3.12
CA LEU A 34 -31.84 14.88 1.98
C LEU A 34 -30.49 14.34 2.49
N VAL A 35 -30.25 13.05 2.33
CA VAL A 35 -28.95 12.44 2.59
C VAL A 35 -28.03 12.85 1.43
N ASN A 36 -26.96 13.57 1.73
CA ASN A 36 -26.00 14.05 0.74
C ASN A 36 -24.71 13.23 0.83
N ASN A 37 -23.86 13.28 -0.21
CA ASN A 37 -22.53 12.64 -0.21
C ASN A 37 -22.50 11.13 0.10
N VAL A 38 -23.40 10.35 -0.52
CA VAL A 38 -23.38 8.88 -0.42
C VAL A 38 -22.33 8.30 -1.36
N ARG A 39 -21.46 7.42 -0.86
CA ARG A 39 -20.46 6.71 -1.67
C ARG A 39 -20.20 5.30 -1.13
N LEU A 40 -19.80 4.38 -1.99
CA LEU A 40 -19.20 3.11 -1.56
C LEU A 40 -17.78 3.35 -1.05
N ILE A 41 -17.41 2.66 0.03
CA ILE A 41 -16.04 2.55 0.53
C ILE A 41 -15.33 1.52 -0.36
N GLU A 42 -14.17 1.86 -0.92
CA GLU A 42 -13.35 0.95 -1.73
C GLU A 42 -14.08 0.23 -2.92
N PRO A 43 -14.81 0.95 -3.79
CA PRO A 43 -15.51 0.32 -4.93
C PRO A 43 -14.55 -0.30 -5.97
N ILE A 44 -13.30 0.20 -6.03
CA ILE A 44 -12.29 -0.27 -6.99
C ILE A 44 -11.76 -1.67 -6.62
N PRO A 45 -11.22 -1.92 -5.39
CA PRO A 45 -10.85 -3.26 -4.96
C PRO A 45 -11.98 -4.29 -5.11
N TYR A 46 -13.21 -3.89 -4.77
CA TYR A 46 -14.38 -4.76 -4.92
C TYR A 46 -14.58 -5.22 -6.37
N MET A 47 -14.58 -4.30 -7.33
CA MET A 47 -14.78 -4.65 -8.74
C MET A 47 -13.63 -5.50 -9.29
N ILE A 48 -12.39 -5.23 -8.87
CA ILE A 48 -11.23 -6.05 -9.23
C ILE A 48 -11.42 -7.49 -8.76
N ASN A 49 -11.89 -7.68 -7.52
CA ASN A 49 -12.13 -9.01 -6.96
C ASN A 49 -13.27 -9.74 -7.69
N VAL A 50 -14.37 -9.04 -8.00
CA VAL A 50 -15.48 -9.62 -8.78
C VAL A 50 -15.01 -10.07 -10.16
N ILE A 51 -14.25 -9.24 -10.88
CA ILE A 51 -13.75 -9.60 -12.21
C ILE A 51 -12.75 -10.75 -12.10
N SER A 52 -11.85 -10.74 -11.12
CA SER A 52 -10.85 -11.80 -10.92
C SER A 52 -11.51 -13.15 -10.65
N GLU A 53 -12.52 -13.19 -9.77
CA GLU A 53 -13.28 -14.41 -9.49
C GLU A 53 -14.09 -14.88 -10.72
N THR A 54 -14.63 -13.94 -11.50
CA THR A 54 -15.32 -14.25 -12.77
C THR A 54 -14.38 -14.94 -13.75
N VAL A 55 -13.16 -14.41 -13.91
CA VAL A 55 -12.13 -14.95 -14.80
C VAL A 55 -11.65 -16.31 -14.31
N GLN A 56 -11.40 -16.47 -13.01
CA GLN A 56 -11.00 -17.76 -12.44
C GLN A 56 -12.03 -18.86 -12.74
N ARG A 57 -13.31 -18.57 -12.57
CA ARG A 57 -14.38 -19.54 -12.88
C ARG A 57 -14.49 -19.84 -14.36
N LEU A 58 -14.25 -18.84 -15.20
CA LEU A 58 -14.22 -19.04 -16.65
C LEU A 58 -13.03 -19.91 -17.07
N GLU A 59 -11.88 -19.74 -16.43
CA GLU A 59 -10.71 -20.60 -16.61
C GLU A 59 -10.98 -22.04 -16.17
N ASP A 60 -11.65 -22.22 -15.03
CA ASP A 60 -12.05 -23.54 -14.52
C ASP A 60 -13.06 -24.24 -15.45
N ALA A 61 -13.92 -23.47 -16.13
CA ALA A 61 -14.86 -23.96 -17.14
C ALA A 61 -14.21 -24.30 -18.49
N GLU A 62 -12.91 -24.02 -18.63
CA GLU A 62 -12.08 -24.18 -19.83
C GLU A 62 -12.49 -23.27 -21.02
N TRP A 63 -11.52 -22.65 -21.67
CA TRP A 63 -11.76 -21.74 -22.82
C TRP A 63 -12.54 -22.39 -23.97
N CYS A 64 -12.37 -23.69 -24.18
CA CYS A 64 -13.03 -24.43 -25.25
C CYS A 64 -14.56 -24.49 -25.10
N SER A 65 -15.08 -24.14 -23.92
CA SER A 65 -16.50 -23.94 -23.63
C SER A 65 -17.07 -22.69 -24.28
N LEU A 66 -16.22 -21.68 -24.57
CA LEU A 66 -16.61 -20.49 -25.32
C LEU A 66 -16.75 -20.83 -26.81
N LYS A 67 -17.98 -21.15 -27.22
CA LYS A 67 -18.31 -21.52 -28.60
C LYS A 67 -18.49 -20.31 -29.51
N VAL A 68 -18.17 -20.49 -30.79
CA VAL A 68 -18.44 -19.54 -31.86
C VAL A 68 -19.44 -20.15 -32.84
N PRO A 69 -20.48 -19.42 -33.25
CA PRO A 69 -21.48 -19.92 -34.20
C PRO A 69 -20.86 -20.38 -35.52
N ASP A 70 -21.45 -21.43 -36.11
CA ASP A 70 -21.10 -21.91 -37.44
C ASP A 70 -21.34 -20.80 -38.49
N VAL A 71 -20.41 -20.66 -39.44
CA VAL A 71 -20.50 -19.68 -40.53
C VAL A 71 -20.52 -20.41 -41.85
N THR A 72 -21.55 -20.17 -42.67
CA THR A 72 -21.59 -20.69 -44.04
C THR A 72 -21.62 -19.56 -45.05
N VAL A 73 -20.67 -19.58 -46.00
CA VAL A 73 -20.50 -18.56 -47.02
C VAL A 73 -20.67 -19.19 -48.40
N GLY A 74 -21.56 -18.62 -49.20
CA GLY A 74 -21.74 -19.00 -50.61
C GLY A 74 -20.72 -18.32 -51.50
N LEU A 75 -19.95 -19.09 -52.25
CA LEU A 75 -19.03 -18.59 -53.27
C LEU A 75 -19.81 -18.27 -54.55
N LYS A 76 -19.80 -16.98 -54.95
CA LYS A 76 -20.20 -16.52 -56.28
C LYS A 76 -19.11 -15.59 -56.83
N LEU A 77 -18.02 -16.16 -57.33
CA LEU A 77 -17.01 -15.39 -58.04
C LEU A 77 -17.43 -15.27 -59.52
N ARG A 78 -17.84 -14.07 -59.94
CA ARG A 78 -17.83 -13.68 -61.36
C ARG A 78 -16.47 -13.04 -61.64
N SER A 79 -15.56 -13.79 -62.25
CA SER A 79 -14.33 -13.19 -62.80
C SER A 79 -14.60 -12.80 -64.26
N ASN A 80 -14.30 -11.55 -64.63
CA ASN A 80 -14.41 -11.06 -66.00
C ASN A 80 -13.17 -11.40 -66.87
N ILE A 81 -12.31 -12.32 -66.43
CA ILE A 81 -11.00 -12.55 -67.08
C ILE A 81 -10.85 -13.99 -67.62
N ARG A 82 -11.58 -14.98 -67.10
CA ARG A 82 -11.79 -16.28 -67.74
C ARG A 82 -13.18 -16.79 -67.39
N CYS A 83 -13.99 -17.12 -68.39
CA CYS A 83 -15.41 -17.50 -68.29
C CYS A 83 -15.68 -18.82 -67.56
N GLU A 84 -15.31 -18.95 -66.29
CA GLU A 84 -15.75 -20.04 -65.42
C GLU A 84 -16.27 -19.46 -64.11
N SER A 85 -17.56 -19.68 -63.81
CA SER A 85 -18.15 -19.29 -62.55
C SER A 85 -17.90 -20.39 -61.53
N VAL A 86 -16.88 -20.21 -60.68
CA VAL A 86 -16.66 -21.12 -59.56
C VAL A 86 -17.81 -20.97 -58.58
N LYS A 87 -18.66 -22.00 -58.51
CA LYS A 87 -19.78 -22.09 -57.55
C LYS A 87 -19.39 -23.07 -56.45
N GLY A 88 -19.54 -22.63 -55.21
CA GLY A 88 -19.28 -23.48 -54.07
C GLY A 88 -19.79 -22.91 -52.76
N THR A 89 -19.55 -23.63 -51.68
CA THR A 89 -19.86 -23.22 -50.31
C THR A 89 -18.66 -23.49 -49.42
N VAL A 90 -18.38 -22.56 -48.51
CA VAL A 90 -17.39 -22.74 -47.43
C VAL A 90 -18.17 -22.72 -46.12
N ALA A 91 -18.00 -23.75 -45.30
CA ALA A 91 -18.62 -23.84 -43.98
C ALA A 91 -17.53 -23.93 -42.91
N TYR A 92 -17.51 -22.96 -42.00
CA TYR A 92 -16.73 -22.97 -40.77
C TYR A 92 -17.63 -23.51 -39.66
N ARG A 93 -17.24 -24.62 -39.06
CA ARG A 93 -18.04 -25.38 -38.10
C ARG A 93 -17.30 -25.57 -36.79
N ASN A 94 -18.07 -25.84 -35.73
CA ASN A 94 -17.56 -26.18 -34.41
C ASN A 94 -16.59 -25.12 -33.88
N GLY A 95 -16.90 -23.84 -34.06
CA GLY A 95 -16.02 -22.78 -33.61
C GLY A 95 -15.85 -22.78 -32.09
N PHE A 96 -14.63 -22.63 -31.59
CA PHE A 96 -14.37 -22.49 -30.14
C PHE A 96 -13.11 -21.66 -29.85
N VAL A 97 -13.04 -21.06 -28.67
CA VAL A 97 -11.82 -20.39 -28.19
C VAL A 97 -10.80 -21.44 -27.79
N ALA A 98 -9.69 -21.49 -28.52
CA ALA A 98 -8.57 -22.40 -28.26
C ALA A 98 -7.65 -21.85 -27.17
N ALA A 99 -7.41 -20.53 -27.18
CA ALA A 99 -6.55 -19.86 -26.21
C ALA A 99 -6.93 -18.38 -26.07
N ILE A 100 -6.63 -17.82 -24.91
CA ILE A 100 -6.60 -16.38 -24.64
C ILE A 100 -5.23 -16.10 -24.03
N GLN A 101 -4.45 -15.20 -24.63
CA GLN A 101 -3.08 -14.94 -24.15
C GLN A 101 -3.08 -14.09 -22.89
N HIS A 102 -3.88 -13.02 -22.87
CA HIS A 102 -4.00 -12.15 -21.70
C HIS A 102 -5.44 -11.83 -21.36
N VAL A 103 -5.73 -11.82 -20.06
CA VAL A 103 -6.96 -11.29 -19.50
C VAL A 103 -6.60 -10.15 -18.57
N ASN A 104 -7.10 -8.95 -18.82
CA ASN A 104 -6.79 -7.79 -17.98
C ASN A 104 -7.99 -6.86 -17.79
N ILE A 105 -7.88 -6.00 -16.77
CA ILE A 105 -8.88 -5.02 -16.39
C ILE A 105 -8.40 -3.65 -16.84
N LEU A 106 -9.29 -2.86 -17.45
CA LEU A 106 -8.97 -1.49 -17.82
C LEU A 106 -9.12 -0.58 -16.60
N GLU A 107 -8.02 -0.25 -15.93
CA GLU A 107 -8.04 0.43 -14.63
C GLU A 107 -8.89 1.72 -14.60
N HIS A 108 -8.79 2.56 -15.63
CA HIS A 108 -9.55 3.82 -15.69
C HIS A 108 -11.05 3.66 -15.94
N SER A 109 -11.54 2.44 -16.19
CA SER A 109 -12.97 2.13 -16.27
C SER A 109 -13.59 1.77 -14.91
N LEU A 110 -12.76 1.60 -13.89
CA LEU A 110 -13.19 1.25 -12.54
C LEU A 110 -13.78 2.48 -11.86
N GLY A 111 -15.01 2.36 -11.38
CA GLY A 111 -15.71 3.47 -10.75
C GLY A 111 -17.06 3.09 -10.17
N GLN A 112 -17.75 4.08 -9.62
CA GLN A 112 -19.12 3.95 -9.16
C GLN A 112 -20.01 5.06 -9.74
N VAL A 113 -21.26 4.73 -10.02
CA VAL A 113 -22.27 5.65 -10.55
C VAL A 113 -23.55 5.48 -9.75
N TRP A 114 -24.02 6.56 -9.15
CA TRP A 114 -25.31 6.61 -8.43
C TRP A 114 -26.40 7.09 -9.38
N ARG A 115 -27.51 6.35 -9.45
CA ARG A 115 -28.67 6.71 -10.27
C ARG A 115 -29.93 6.69 -9.44
N TYR A 116 -30.75 7.72 -9.63
CA TYR A 116 -32.08 7.80 -9.07
C TYR A 116 -33.10 7.79 -10.21
N ASP A 117 -33.90 6.72 -10.28
CA ASP A 117 -35.00 6.62 -11.22
C ASP A 117 -36.27 7.20 -10.57
N ARG A 118 -36.71 8.37 -11.07
CA ARG A 118 -37.91 9.05 -10.59
C ARG A 118 -39.21 8.31 -10.89
N VAL A 119 -39.23 7.49 -11.95
CA VAL A 119 -40.43 6.77 -12.40
C VAL A 119 -40.64 5.52 -11.56
N GLN A 120 -39.55 4.78 -11.30
CA GLN A 120 -39.58 3.59 -10.45
C GLN A 120 -39.43 3.93 -8.95
N ASN A 121 -39.08 5.18 -8.64
CA ASN A 121 -38.76 5.65 -7.30
C ASN A 121 -37.68 4.78 -6.62
N THR A 122 -36.69 4.36 -7.40
CA THR A 122 -35.59 3.49 -6.96
C THR A 122 -34.26 4.24 -7.05
N THR A 123 -33.40 4.01 -6.05
CA THR A 123 -32.01 4.47 -6.07
C THR A 123 -31.13 3.26 -6.27
N THR A 124 -30.29 3.28 -7.29
CA THR A 124 -29.35 2.21 -7.61
C THR A 124 -27.92 2.73 -7.60
N VAL A 125 -27.01 1.92 -7.10
CA VAL A 125 -25.57 2.15 -7.24
C VAL A 125 -25.00 1.13 -8.22
N GLU A 126 -24.28 1.62 -9.24
CA GLU A 126 -23.59 0.82 -10.24
C GLU A 126 -22.09 0.88 -9.95
N VAL A 127 -21.44 -0.27 -9.76
CA VAL A 127 -19.97 -0.37 -9.79
C VAL A 127 -19.56 -0.90 -11.16
N THR A 128 -18.68 -0.19 -11.86
CA THR A 128 -18.33 -0.46 -13.26
C THR A 128 -16.90 -0.93 -13.41
N GLY A 129 -16.63 -1.74 -14.42
CA GLY A 129 -15.28 -2.14 -14.82
C GLY A 129 -15.27 -2.82 -16.18
N THR A 130 -14.21 -2.63 -16.96
CA THR A 130 -14.05 -3.23 -18.29
C THR A 130 -13.03 -4.36 -18.25
N LEU A 131 -13.49 -5.55 -18.62
CA LEU A 131 -12.67 -6.75 -18.83
C LEU A 131 -12.22 -6.81 -20.28
N ARG A 132 -10.95 -7.17 -20.53
CA ARG A 132 -10.42 -7.34 -21.88
C ARG A 132 -9.72 -8.69 -22.04
N PHE A 133 -10.02 -9.37 -23.14
CA PHE A 133 -9.29 -10.53 -23.62
C PHE A 133 -8.41 -10.10 -24.78
N ALA A 134 -7.10 -10.20 -24.61
CA ALA A 134 -6.14 -9.92 -25.67
C ALA A 134 -5.66 -11.22 -26.32
N ASP A 135 -5.47 -11.17 -27.64
CA ASP A 135 -4.95 -12.25 -28.47
C ASP A 135 -5.73 -13.56 -28.26
N VAL A 136 -7.03 -13.50 -28.59
CA VAL A 136 -7.96 -14.63 -28.51
C VAL A 136 -7.83 -15.48 -29.77
N THR A 137 -7.36 -16.71 -29.64
CA THR A 137 -7.27 -17.66 -30.74
C THR A 137 -8.55 -18.49 -30.82
N VAL A 138 -9.21 -18.45 -31.97
CA VAL A 138 -10.44 -19.20 -32.26
C VAL A 138 -10.17 -20.28 -33.31
N GLY A 139 -10.49 -21.53 -33.00
CA GLY A 139 -10.37 -22.66 -33.92
C GLY A 139 -11.70 -23.00 -34.61
N PHE A 140 -11.63 -23.45 -35.87
CA PHE A 140 -12.76 -23.94 -36.65
C PHE A 140 -12.38 -25.19 -37.45
N ASP A 141 -13.37 -26.07 -37.65
CA ASP A 141 -13.36 -27.07 -38.71
C ASP A 141 -13.90 -26.43 -39.99
N VAL A 142 -13.17 -26.47 -41.11
CA VAL A 142 -13.58 -25.83 -42.36
C VAL A 142 -13.81 -26.86 -43.44
N GLU A 143 -15.02 -26.86 -43.99
CA GLU A 143 -15.41 -27.70 -45.11
C GLU A 143 -15.67 -26.84 -46.33
N THR A 144 -14.98 -27.13 -47.44
CA THR A 144 -15.23 -26.48 -48.72
C THR A 144 -15.88 -27.46 -49.68
N ARG A 145 -16.94 -27.02 -50.35
CA ARG A 145 -17.61 -27.76 -51.44
C ARG A 145 -17.55 -26.91 -52.69
N ILE A 146 -16.62 -27.19 -53.58
CA ILE A 146 -16.41 -26.42 -54.81
C ILE A 146 -16.46 -27.40 -55.98
N GLU A 147 -17.40 -27.17 -56.90
CA GLU A 147 -17.54 -27.98 -58.13
C GLU A 147 -17.62 -29.50 -57.87
N GLY A 148 -18.23 -29.91 -56.76
CA GLY A 148 -18.39 -31.31 -56.36
C GLY A 148 -17.21 -31.91 -55.58
N THR A 149 -16.09 -31.19 -55.45
CA THR A 149 -14.96 -31.59 -54.62
C THR A 149 -15.17 -31.10 -53.19
N ILE A 150 -15.02 -32.01 -52.22
CA ILE A 150 -15.05 -31.69 -50.79
C ILE A 150 -13.62 -31.68 -50.27
N LYS A 151 -13.20 -30.58 -49.64
CA LYS A 151 -11.95 -30.51 -48.89
C LYS A 151 -12.23 -30.11 -47.45
N LEU A 152 -11.41 -30.64 -46.55
CA LEU A 152 -11.48 -30.41 -45.12
C LEU A 152 -10.19 -29.73 -44.65
N TYR A 153 -10.35 -28.71 -43.83
CA TYR A 153 -9.27 -27.96 -43.21
C TYR A 153 -9.58 -27.72 -41.74
N THR A 154 -8.56 -27.40 -40.98
CA THR A 154 -8.69 -26.71 -39.68
C THR A 154 -8.20 -25.28 -39.86
N ALA A 155 -8.92 -24.31 -39.31
CA ALA A 155 -8.54 -22.90 -39.38
C ALA A 155 -8.42 -22.30 -37.98
N GLU A 156 -7.37 -21.51 -37.77
CA GLU A 156 -7.19 -20.70 -36.58
C GLU A 156 -7.29 -19.21 -36.93
N LEU A 157 -8.04 -18.47 -36.11
CA LEU A 157 -8.20 -17.03 -36.22
C LEU A 157 -7.70 -16.36 -34.95
N LEU A 158 -6.76 -15.43 -35.08
CA LEU A 158 -6.37 -14.55 -34.00
C LEU A 158 -7.27 -13.30 -33.97
N VAL A 159 -7.94 -13.09 -32.83
CA VAL A 159 -8.73 -11.89 -32.54
C VAL A 159 -7.95 -11.07 -31.51
N PRO A 160 -7.36 -9.91 -31.90
CA PRO A 160 -6.41 -9.20 -31.04
C PRO A 160 -7.01 -8.69 -29.73
N LEU A 161 -8.30 -8.32 -29.73
CA LEU A 161 -8.93 -7.75 -28.55
C LEU A 161 -10.45 -7.95 -28.58
N VAL A 162 -10.98 -8.48 -27.49
CA VAL A 162 -12.42 -8.54 -27.18
C VAL A 162 -12.64 -7.87 -25.83
N THR A 163 -13.51 -6.87 -25.75
CA THR A 163 -13.77 -6.12 -24.51
C THR A 163 -15.21 -6.26 -24.02
N PHE A 164 -15.37 -6.33 -22.70
CA PHE A 164 -16.65 -6.47 -22.01
C PHE A 164 -16.79 -5.39 -20.94
N ASP A 165 -17.89 -4.64 -20.97
CA ASP A 165 -18.32 -3.75 -19.90
C ASP A 165 -19.08 -4.57 -18.86
N MET A 166 -18.57 -4.59 -17.64
CA MET A 166 -19.16 -5.29 -16.50
C MET A 166 -19.68 -4.26 -15.50
N ARG A 167 -20.92 -4.44 -15.06
CA ARG A 167 -21.53 -3.58 -14.04
C ARG A 167 -22.25 -4.41 -13.00
N VAL A 168 -21.98 -4.10 -11.74
CA VAL A 168 -22.74 -4.62 -10.60
C VAL A 168 -23.68 -3.53 -10.13
N ILE A 169 -24.98 -3.80 -10.18
CA ILE A 169 -26.06 -2.86 -9.90
C ILE A 169 -26.75 -3.33 -8.63
N ARG A 170 -26.71 -2.52 -7.57
CA ARG A 170 -27.45 -2.78 -6.33
C ARG A 170 -28.58 -1.78 -6.16
N ASP A 171 -29.78 -2.28 -5.90
CA ASP A 171 -30.92 -1.47 -5.49
C ASP A 171 -30.82 -1.17 -3.99
N MET A 172 -30.86 0.11 -3.64
CA MET A 172 -30.61 0.57 -2.26
C MET A 172 -31.79 0.37 -1.32
N PHE A 173 -32.98 0.06 -1.83
CA PHE A 173 -34.18 -0.15 -1.03
C PHE A 173 -34.51 -1.62 -0.83
N THR A 174 -34.28 -2.44 -1.85
CA THR A 174 -34.53 -3.89 -1.82
C THR A 174 -33.29 -4.71 -1.51
N GLU A 175 -32.11 -4.09 -1.57
CA GLU A 175 -30.79 -4.72 -1.45
C GLU A 175 -30.49 -5.78 -2.53
N ASN A 176 -31.37 -5.92 -3.53
CA ASN A 176 -31.17 -6.85 -4.64
C ASN A 176 -29.97 -6.41 -5.48
N VAL A 177 -29.09 -7.36 -5.77
CA VAL A 177 -27.93 -7.16 -6.64
C VAL A 177 -28.19 -7.82 -7.98
N ASN A 178 -27.85 -7.11 -9.06
CA ASN A 178 -27.91 -7.60 -10.42
C ASN A 178 -26.57 -7.33 -11.09
N VAL A 179 -26.19 -8.18 -12.04
CA VAL A 179 -24.96 -8.02 -12.82
C VAL A 179 -25.31 -7.95 -14.31
N THR A 180 -24.72 -6.97 -14.98
CA THR A 180 -24.80 -6.82 -16.44
C THR A 180 -23.40 -6.94 -17.03
N VAL A 181 -23.26 -7.75 -18.07
CA VAL A 181 -22.04 -7.86 -18.87
C VAL A 181 -22.42 -7.68 -20.33
N VAL A 182 -21.79 -6.72 -21.02
CA VAL A 182 -22.06 -6.44 -22.43
C VAL A 182 -20.75 -6.28 -23.22
N PRO A 183 -20.65 -6.83 -24.44
CA PRO A 183 -19.47 -6.60 -25.28
C PRO A 183 -19.43 -5.15 -25.78
N LEU A 184 -18.26 -4.50 -25.72
CA LEU A 184 -18.08 -3.10 -26.13
C LEU A 184 -17.43 -2.97 -27.52
N ALA A 185 -16.26 -3.57 -27.71
CA ALA A 185 -15.48 -3.45 -28.93
C ALA A 185 -14.76 -4.76 -29.25
N ILE A 186 -14.74 -5.10 -30.54
CA ILE A 186 -13.94 -6.21 -31.07
C ILE A 186 -13.05 -5.64 -32.16
N THR A 187 -11.74 -5.63 -31.91
CA THR A 187 -10.79 -5.03 -32.84
C THR A 187 -10.65 -5.90 -34.08
N ARG A 188 -10.97 -5.32 -35.24
CA ARG A 188 -10.84 -5.94 -36.56
C ARG A 188 -9.57 -5.47 -37.25
N ASN A 189 -8.44 -6.10 -36.97
CA ASN A 189 -7.22 -5.87 -37.76
C ASN A 189 -6.93 -7.11 -38.61
N ARG A 190 -6.90 -6.92 -39.93
CA ARG A 190 -6.53 -7.89 -40.99
C ARG A 190 -6.75 -9.35 -40.56
N VAL A 191 -7.99 -9.81 -40.72
CA VAL A 191 -8.40 -11.21 -40.49
C VAL A 191 -7.50 -12.11 -41.32
N LYS A 192 -6.47 -12.67 -40.71
CA LYS A 192 -5.63 -13.69 -41.30
C LYS A 192 -5.98 -14.98 -40.57
N MET A 193 -6.55 -15.93 -41.31
CA MET A 193 -6.79 -17.27 -40.82
C MET A 193 -5.64 -18.15 -41.28
N ASP A 194 -5.08 -18.91 -40.35
CA ASP A 194 -4.07 -19.91 -40.67
C ASP A 194 -4.76 -21.26 -40.85
N PHE A 195 -4.61 -21.87 -42.03
CA PHE A 195 -5.28 -23.11 -42.41
C PHE A 195 -4.33 -24.30 -42.40
N MET A 196 -4.85 -25.48 -42.07
CA MET A 196 -4.14 -26.75 -42.18
C MET A 196 -5.03 -27.81 -42.85
N PRO A 197 -4.59 -28.46 -43.96
CA PRO A 197 -3.37 -28.20 -44.72
C PRO A 197 -3.42 -26.88 -45.53
N VAL A 198 -2.27 -26.29 -45.83
CA VAL A 198 -2.18 -25.11 -46.70
C VAL A 198 -2.21 -25.53 -48.16
N ASP A 199 -3.08 -24.91 -48.96
CA ASP A 199 -3.14 -25.08 -50.42
C ASP A 199 -3.61 -23.79 -51.13
N ASP A 200 -3.66 -23.80 -52.46
CA ASP A 200 -4.03 -22.64 -53.29
C ASP A 200 -5.42 -22.05 -52.95
N LEU A 201 -6.30 -22.82 -52.29
CA LEU A 201 -7.63 -22.36 -51.89
C LEU A 201 -7.55 -21.51 -50.60
N THR A 202 -6.63 -21.86 -49.69
CA THR A 202 -6.56 -21.28 -48.33
C THR A 202 -6.32 -19.76 -48.31
N ASP A 203 -5.59 -19.22 -49.29
CA ASP A 203 -5.37 -17.78 -49.47
C ASP A 203 -6.68 -17.01 -49.73
N VAL A 204 -7.62 -17.66 -50.44
CA VAL A 204 -8.93 -17.07 -50.74
C VAL A 204 -9.88 -17.25 -49.55
N LEU A 205 -9.79 -18.37 -48.83
CA LEU A 205 -10.68 -18.68 -47.70
C LEU A 205 -10.58 -17.66 -46.57
N SER A 206 -9.39 -17.15 -46.25
CA SER A 206 -9.23 -16.09 -45.22
C SER A 206 -10.11 -14.86 -45.50
N ASN A 207 -10.22 -14.47 -46.77
CA ASN A 207 -10.97 -13.28 -47.18
C ASN A 207 -12.50 -13.48 -47.16
N LEU A 208 -12.96 -14.72 -47.07
CA LEU A 208 -14.39 -15.07 -47.11
C LEU A 208 -15.02 -15.14 -45.72
N PHE A 209 -14.21 -15.21 -44.66
CA PHE A 209 -14.71 -15.38 -43.31
C PHE A 209 -15.56 -14.16 -42.85
N ASN A 210 -16.78 -14.44 -42.39
CA ASN A 210 -17.66 -13.40 -41.83
C ASN A 210 -17.32 -13.17 -40.35
N PHE A 211 -16.56 -12.12 -40.08
CA PHE A 211 -16.17 -11.71 -38.72
C PHE A 211 -17.34 -11.33 -37.81
N THR A 212 -18.54 -11.09 -38.35
CA THR A 212 -19.74 -10.80 -37.55
C THR A 212 -20.09 -11.95 -36.59
N SER A 213 -19.74 -13.19 -36.94
CA SER A 213 -19.88 -14.37 -36.07
C SER A 213 -19.12 -14.25 -34.74
N ILE A 214 -17.98 -13.57 -34.72
CA ILE A 214 -17.20 -13.29 -33.50
C ILE A 214 -17.94 -12.29 -32.61
N SER A 215 -18.63 -11.32 -33.22
CA SER A 215 -19.47 -10.37 -32.48
C SER A 215 -20.70 -11.06 -31.87
N GLU A 216 -21.30 -12.00 -32.59
CA GLU A 216 -22.38 -12.84 -32.05
C GLU A 216 -21.88 -13.75 -30.93
N ALA A 217 -20.71 -14.37 -31.10
CA ALA A 217 -20.08 -15.19 -30.08
C ALA A 217 -19.80 -14.42 -28.79
N ALA A 218 -19.26 -13.20 -28.89
CA ALA A 218 -19.00 -12.36 -27.71
C ALA A 218 -20.29 -12.05 -26.91
N ASN A 219 -21.43 -11.87 -27.59
CA ASN A 219 -22.71 -11.72 -26.89
C ASN A 219 -23.11 -12.99 -26.12
N ILE A 220 -22.91 -14.16 -26.72
CA ILE A 220 -23.16 -15.46 -26.07
C ILE A 220 -22.23 -15.65 -24.88
N TRP A 221 -20.93 -15.33 -25.01
CA TRP A 221 -19.97 -15.43 -23.91
C TRP A 221 -20.33 -14.51 -22.75
N ALA A 222 -20.79 -13.30 -23.05
CA ALA A 222 -21.27 -12.35 -22.06
C ALA A 222 -22.50 -12.87 -21.31
N SER A 223 -23.50 -13.41 -22.02
CA SER A 223 -24.76 -13.85 -21.43
C SER A 223 -24.68 -15.18 -20.69
N ASP A 224 -23.95 -16.15 -21.26
CA ASP A 224 -24.03 -17.55 -20.83
C ASP A 224 -22.92 -17.94 -19.86
N PHE A 225 -21.82 -17.18 -19.84
CA PHE A 225 -20.66 -17.46 -19.00
C PHE A 225 -20.30 -16.29 -18.09
N LEU A 226 -19.92 -15.14 -18.65
CA LEU A 226 -19.39 -14.03 -17.86
C LEU A 226 -20.42 -13.49 -16.86
N ARG A 227 -21.66 -13.25 -17.30
CA ARG A 227 -22.71 -12.74 -16.41
C ARG A 227 -23.06 -13.73 -15.29
N PRO A 228 -23.33 -15.02 -15.55
CA PRO A 228 -23.59 -16.00 -14.49
C PRO A 228 -22.43 -16.15 -13.49
N PHE A 229 -21.18 -16.16 -13.96
CA PHE A 229 -20.02 -16.25 -13.08
C PHE A 229 -19.83 -15.00 -12.23
N ALA A 230 -20.00 -13.81 -12.82
CA ALA A 230 -19.93 -12.56 -12.09
C ALA A 230 -21.08 -12.41 -11.07
N LEU A 231 -22.29 -12.84 -11.42
CA LEU A 231 -23.41 -12.88 -10.48
C LEU A 231 -23.12 -13.82 -9.31
N ASN A 232 -22.58 -15.01 -9.58
CA ASN A 232 -22.21 -15.93 -8.53
C ASN A 232 -21.11 -15.38 -7.60
N ALA A 233 -20.10 -14.72 -8.17
CA ALA A 233 -19.04 -14.06 -7.41
C ALA A 233 -19.61 -13.01 -6.45
N VAL A 234 -20.52 -12.17 -6.93
CA VAL A 234 -21.15 -11.10 -6.15
C VAL A 234 -22.10 -11.64 -5.07
N GLU A 235 -22.83 -12.71 -5.34
CA GLU A 235 -23.81 -13.25 -4.40
C GLU A 235 -23.20 -14.16 -3.31
N ASN A 236 -22.07 -14.82 -3.61
CA ASN A 236 -21.58 -15.92 -2.76
C ASN A 236 -20.11 -15.84 -2.36
N VAL A 237 -19.30 -14.97 -2.97
CA VAL A 237 -17.82 -14.99 -2.79
C VAL A 237 -17.28 -13.65 -2.33
N VAL A 238 -17.68 -12.57 -2.99
CA VAL A 238 -17.14 -11.23 -2.76
C VAL A 238 -18.17 -10.41 -1.99
N ASP A 239 -17.84 -10.04 -0.75
CA ASP A 239 -18.70 -9.21 0.07
C ASP A 239 -18.91 -7.83 -0.57
N TYR A 240 -20.17 -7.35 -0.55
CA TYR A 240 -20.52 -6.07 -1.13
C TYR A 240 -19.93 -4.91 -0.30
N PRO A 241 -19.45 -3.82 -0.92
CA PRO A 241 -18.79 -2.75 -0.19
C PRO A 241 -19.70 -1.99 0.77
N GLU A 242 -19.12 -1.50 1.86
CA GLU A 242 -19.83 -0.67 2.83
C GLU A 242 -20.25 0.67 2.20
N ILE A 243 -21.43 1.15 2.58
CA ILE A 243 -21.98 2.43 2.12
C ILE A 243 -21.69 3.49 3.17
N CYS A 244 -20.97 4.54 2.78
CA CYS A 244 -20.79 5.73 3.60
C CYS A 244 -21.85 6.78 3.25
N TYR A 245 -22.57 7.26 4.27
CA TYR A 245 -23.49 8.39 4.20
C TYR A 245 -22.80 9.64 4.76
N ASP A 246 -23.00 10.81 4.15
CA ASP A 246 -22.39 12.09 4.56
C ASP A 246 -20.84 12.09 4.61
N CYS A 247 -20.22 11.32 3.72
CA CYS A 247 -18.76 11.28 3.61
C CYS A 247 -18.19 12.64 3.15
N PRO A 248 -17.20 13.24 3.84
CA PRO A 248 -16.62 14.51 3.41
C PRO A 248 -15.94 14.37 2.03
N VAL A 249 -16.27 15.28 1.12
CA VAL A 249 -15.63 15.39 -0.20
C VAL A 249 -14.19 15.80 0.02
N LEU A 250 -13.27 14.83 -0.07
CA LEU A 250 -11.84 15.10 -0.07
C LEU A 250 -11.49 15.81 -1.38
N TYR A 251 -11.40 17.14 -1.34
CA TYR A 251 -10.62 17.90 -2.30
C TYR A 251 -9.18 17.39 -2.26
N CYS A 252 -8.62 17.05 -3.43
CA CYS A 252 -7.20 16.83 -3.57
C CYS A 252 -6.46 18.15 -3.29
N GLU A 253 -6.09 18.39 -2.04
CA GLU A 253 -5.04 19.33 -1.67
C GLU A 253 -3.88 18.59 -1.01
N LYS A 254 -2.68 18.96 -1.45
CA LYS A 254 -1.41 18.52 -0.89
C LYS A 254 -1.38 18.78 0.62
N SER A 255 -1.30 17.74 1.45
CA SER A 255 -0.44 17.71 2.65
C SER A 255 -0.67 16.43 3.48
N THR A 256 0.45 15.90 4.01
CA THR A 256 0.62 15.21 5.31
C THR A 256 -0.28 14.02 5.70
N PRO A 257 0.28 12.90 6.20
CA PRO A 257 -0.48 11.68 6.46
C PRO A 257 -1.37 11.84 7.71
N LYS A 258 -2.68 11.98 7.50
CA LYS A 258 -3.69 11.72 8.54
C LYS A 258 -3.96 10.21 8.60
N ILE A 259 -3.62 9.60 9.73
CA ILE A 259 -4.08 8.26 10.11
C ILE A 259 -5.58 8.36 10.40
N SER A 260 -6.37 7.43 9.86
CA SER A 260 -7.83 7.42 9.97
C SER A 260 -8.30 7.13 11.41
N GLU A 261 -9.22 7.97 11.90
CA GLU A 261 -9.79 7.98 13.26
C GLU A 261 -10.55 6.68 13.63
N GLU A 262 -10.99 5.88 12.66
CA GLU A 262 -11.78 4.65 12.93
C GLU A 262 -10.95 3.51 13.55
N ARG A 263 -9.64 3.40 13.26
CA ARG A 263 -8.77 2.38 13.88
C ARG A 263 -8.42 2.68 15.35
N LEU A 264 -8.65 3.91 15.83
CA LEU A 264 -8.42 4.29 17.22
C LEU A 264 -9.58 3.82 18.13
N HIS A 265 -10.81 3.82 17.64
CA HIS A 265 -12.00 3.55 18.47
C HIS A 265 -12.14 2.07 18.85
N ASP A 266 -11.83 1.16 17.92
CA ASP A 266 -11.96 -0.29 18.16
C ASP A 266 -10.83 -0.88 19.02
N ASN A 267 -9.62 -0.29 18.96
CA ASN A 267 -8.49 -0.75 19.76
C ASN A 267 -8.51 -0.25 21.21
N LEU A 268 -9.21 0.86 21.51
CA LEU A 268 -9.25 1.46 22.85
C LEU A 268 -10.44 0.99 23.70
N THR A 269 -11.56 0.61 23.09
CA THR A 269 -12.76 0.12 23.82
C THR A 269 -12.62 -1.31 24.35
N THR A 270 -11.63 -2.08 23.86
CA THR A 270 -11.36 -3.46 24.29
C THR A 270 -10.29 -3.60 25.37
N MET A 271 -9.58 -2.53 25.75
CA MET A 271 -8.57 -2.57 26.81
C MET A 271 -9.12 -2.17 28.17
N ASN A 272 -9.50 -3.19 28.95
CA ASN A 272 -9.86 -3.04 30.36
C ASN A 272 -8.67 -2.48 31.18
N GLY A 273 -8.67 -1.17 31.43
CA GLY A 273 -8.37 -0.60 32.74
C GLY A 273 -6.93 -0.68 33.28
N THR A 274 -5.94 -1.13 32.53
CA THR A 274 -4.52 -0.96 32.85
C THR A 274 -3.95 0.19 32.04
N ALA A 275 -3.15 1.07 32.67
CA ALA A 275 -2.49 2.22 32.06
C ALA A 275 -1.99 1.94 30.62
N LEU A 276 -2.17 2.90 29.72
CA LEU A 276 -1.63 2.92 28.36
C LEU A 276 -0.08 2.93 28.42
N ASN A 277 0.52 1.80 28.78
CA ASN A 277 1.97 1.63 28.90
C ASN A 277 2.65 1.51 27.52
N ASN A 278 1.87 1.49 26.44
CA ASN A 278 2.28 1.18 25.08
C ASN A 278 2.11 2.37 24.12
N VAL A 279 2.03 3.61 24.62
CA VAL A 279 1.95 4.81 23.79
C VAL A 279 3.08 5.74 24.23
N ARG A 280 3.84 6.29 23.28
CA ARG A 280 4.94 7.23 23.54
C ARG A 280 4.95 8.32 22.50
N LEU A 281 5.28 9.55 22.89
CA LEU A 281 5.65 10.58 21.93
C LEU A 281 7.02 10.25 21.34
N ILE A 282 7.21 10.55 20.05
CA ILE A 282 8.53 10.60 19.42
C ILE A 282 9.21 11.86 19.95
N GLU A 283 10.43 11.74 20.48
CA GLU A 283 11.23 12.89 20.90
C GLU A 283 10.52 13.89 21.87
N PRO A 284 9.88 13.44 22.97
CA PRO A 284 9.22 14.34 23.92
C PRO A 284 10.21 15.30 24.62
N ILE A 285 11.47 14.87 24.74
CA ILE A 285 12.56 15.65 25.34
C ILE A 285 12.93 16.86 24.45
N PRO A 286 13.30 16.69 23.16
CA PRO A 286 13.50 17.82 22.25
C PRO A 286 12.31 18.78 22.19
N TYR A 287 11.08 18.25 22.16
CA TYR A 287 9.87 19.07 22.17
C TYR A 287 9.79 19.98 23.40
N MET A 288 9.91 19.41 24.60
CA MET A 288 9.83 20.18 25.84
C MET A 288 10.97 21.20 25.97
N ILE A 289 12.17 20.84 25.51
CA ILE A 289 13.31 21.77 25.44
C ILE A 289 12.97 22.97 24.54
N ASN A 290 12.36 22.74 23.38
CA ASN A 290 12.00 23.80 22.45
C ASN A 290 10.89 24.70 23.03
N VAL A 291 9.85 24.11 23.65
CA VAL A 291 8.79 24.87 24.34
C VAL A 291 9.39 25.77 25.42
N ILE A 292 10.26 25.24 26.27
CA ILE A 292 10.93 26.03 27.32
C ILE A 292 11.81 27.11 26.69
N SER A 293 12.62 26.78 25.68
CA SER A 293 13.49 27.74 25.00
C SER A 293 12.70 28.91 24.40
N LYS A 294 11.56 28.64 23.75
CA LYS A 294 10.68 29.67 23.20
C LYS A 294 9.97 30.48 24.27
N THR A 295 9.64 29.87 25.40
CA THR A 295 9.09 30.57 26.57
C THR A 295 10.10 31.56 27.14
N VAL A 296 11.36 31.14 27.29
CA VAL A 296 12.45 31.98 27.79
C VAL A 296 12.78 33.11 26.81
N GLN A 297 12.85 32.82 25.52
CA GLN A 297 13.08 33.83 24.48
C GLN A 297 12.04 34.96 24.56
N ARG A 298 10.76 34.62 24.73
CA ARG A 298 9.69 35.62 24.87
C ARG A 298 9.74 36.39 26.18
N LEU A 299 10.22 35.76 27.24
CA LEU A 299 10.42 36.43 28.51
C LEU A 299 11.59 37.41 28.46
N GLU A 300 12.65 37.09 27.72
CA GLU A 300 13.75 38.01 27.39
C GLU A 300 13.24 39.20 26.56
N ASP A 301 12.42 38.95 25.53
CA ASP A 301 11.80 39.99 24.71
C ASP A 301 10.88 40.92 25.53
N ALA A 302 10.27 40.41 26.60
CA ALA A 302 9.42 41.17 27.53
C ALA A 302 10.20 41.93 28.62
N GLU A 303 11.53 41.82 28.62
CA GLU A 303 12.48 42.35 29.62
C GLU A 303 12.29 41.78 31.04
N TRP A 304 13.40 41.36 31.67
CA TRP A 304 13.39 40.79 33.04
C TRP A 304 12.78 41.70 34.10
N CYS A 305 12.88 43.03 33.91
CA CYS A 305 12.36 44.03 34.84
C CYS A 305 10.82 44.02 34.98
N SER A 306 10.14 43.33 34.05
CA SER A 306 8.70 43.05 34.08
C SER A 306 8.32 42.04 35.17
N LEU A 307 9.25 41.22 35.64
CA LEU A 307 9.04 40.29 36.75
C LEU A 307 9.10 41.03 38.08
N LYS A 308 7.92 41.45 38.59
CA LYS A 308 7.79 42.19 39.85
C LYS A 308 7.79 41.29 41.08
N VAL A 309 8.29 41.81 42.19
CA VAL A 309 8.22 41.19 43.53
C VAL A 309 7.31 42.06 44.41
N PRO A 310 6.36 41.46 45.15
CA PRO A 310 5.48 42.21 46.06
C PRO A 310 6.25 43.04 47.09
N ASP A 311 5.71 44.21 47.41
CA ASP A 311 6.22 45.04 48.49
C ASP A 311 6.17 44.29 49.84
N VAL A 312 7.24 44.39 50.62
CA VAL A 312 7.33 43.79 51.96
C VAL A 312 7.42 44.90 52.99
N THR A 313 6.52 44.91 53.98
CA THR A 313 6.62 45.83 55.12
C THR A 313 6.77 45.04 56.41
N VAL A 314 7.78 45.41 57.21
CA VAL A 314 8.11 44.79 58.49
C VAL A 314 7.99 45.83 59.59
N ASP A 315 7.07 45.59 60.53
CA ASP A 315 6.92 46.40 61.73
C ASP A 315 7.92 45.96 62.81
N LEU A 316 8.75 46.89 63.29
CA LEU A 316 9.69 46.65 64.37
C LEU A 316 8.96 46.78 65.71
N LYS A 317 8.76 45.66 66.41
CA LYS A 317 7.99 45.58 67.67
C LYS A 317 8.83 45.49 68.96
N LEU A 318 10.16 45.45 68.86
CA LEU A 318 11.07 45.46 70.02
C LEU A 318 11.46 46.90 70.41
N SER A 319 12.48 47.08 71.27
CA SER A 319 12.94 48.32 71.94
C SER A 319 13.12 49.59 71.09
N VAL A 320 12.91 49.50 69.77
CA VAL A 320 12.99 50.57 68.78
C VAL A 320 11.70 50.53 67.96
N LYS A 321 10.90 51.61 68.00
CA LYS A 321 9.69 51.74 67.17
C LYS A 321 10.06 52.17 65.76
N GLY A 322 9.65 51.37 64.76
CA GLY A 322 9.87 51.72 63.37
C GLY A 322 9.25 50.74 62.37
N THR A 323 9.35 51.09 61.10
CA THR A 323 8.87 50.28 59.96
C THR A 323 9.97 50.20 58.91
N VAL A 324 10.16 49.02 58.32
CA VAL A 324 11.02 48.82 57.15
C VAL A 324 10.12 48.39 55.99
N ALA A 325 10.16 49.13 54.88
CA ALA A 325 9.41 48.82 53.68
C ALA A 325 10.37 48.55 52.51
N TYR A 326 10.31 47.37 51.93
CA TYR A 326 10.96 47.00 50.67
C TYR A 326 9.93 47.20 49.57
N ARG A 327 10.17 48.15 48.67
CA ARG A 327 9.23 48.59 47.64
C ARG A 327 9.78 48.37 46.25
N ASN A 328 8.87 48.35 45.28
CA ASN A 328 9.19 48.30 43.85
C ASN A 328 10.11 47.14 43.49
N GLY A 329 9.90 45.96 44.09
CA GLY A 329 10.75 44.81 43.82
C GLY A 329 10.70 44.38 42.35
N PHE A 330 11.84 44.13 41.72
CA PHE A 330 11.90 43.59 40.34
C PHE A 330 13.13 42.72 40.10
N VAL A 331 13.05 41.80 39.14
CA VAL A 331 14.21 41.04 38.68
C VAL A 331 15.10 41.94 37.83
N ALA A 332 16.29 42.25 38.33
CA ALA A 332 17.28 43.06 37.65
C ALA A 332 18.11 42.25 36.64
N ALA A 333 18.41 40.99 36.97
CA ALA A 333 19.17 40.10 36.10
C ALA A 333 18.90 38.63 36.43
N ILE A 334 19.05 37.77 35.41
CA ILE A 334 19.15 36.31 35.56
C ILE A 334 20.43 35.89 34.85
N GLN A 335 21.37 35.28 35.56
CA GLN A 335 22.65 34.91 34.93
C GLN A 335 22.54 33.65 34.06
N HIS A 336 21.75 32.67 34.52
CA HIS A 336 21.62 31.39 33.84
C HIS A 336 20.17 30.91 33.86
N VAL A 337 19.69 30.48 32.70
CA VAL A 337 18.39 29.82 32.55
C VAL A 337 18.65 28.41 32.02
N ASN A 338 18.39 27.41 32.85
CA ASN A 338 18.74 26.02 32.55
C ASN A 338 17.54 25.08 32.71
N ILE A 339 17.54 23.99 31.95
CA ILE A 339 16.55 22.91 32.06
C ILE A 339 17.13 21.81 32.93
N LEU A 340 16.32 21.22 33.81
CA LEU A 340 16.69 20.04 34.58
C LEU A 340 16.45 18.78 33.74
N GLU A 341 17.47 18.26 33.07
CA GLU A 341 17.31 17.17 32.10
C GLU A 341 16.57 15.94 32.68
N HIS A 342 16.84 15.56 33.93
CA HIS A 342 16.20 14.41 34.57
C HIS A 342 14.73 14.63 34.98
N SER A 343 14.21 15.86 34.87
CA SER A 343 12.78 16.16 35.06
C SER A 343 11.98 16.02 33.76
N LEU A 344 12.66 15.82 32.64
CA LEU A 344 12.03 15.65 31.34
C LEU A 344 11.40 14.27 31.27
N GLY A 345 10.09 14.25 31.02
CA GLY A 345 9.32 13.02 31.03
C GLY A 345 8.00 13.17 30.32
N GLN A 346 7.31 12.04 30.16
CA GLN A 346 5.94 12.01 29.70
C GLN A 346 5.13 11.06 30.56
N VAL A 347 3.85 11.38 30.76
CA VAL A 347 2.89 10.58 31.52
C VAL A 347 1.59 10.52 30.75
N TRP A 348 1.07 9.30 30.56
CA TRP A 348 -0.25 9.09 29.97
C TRP A 348 -1.27 8.92 31.09
N ARG A 349 -2.37 9.66 31.01
CA ARG A 349 -3.48 9.56 31.96
C ARG A 349 -4.77 9.30 31.21
N TYR A 350 -5.52 8.32 31.70
CA TYR A 350 -6.87 8.05 31.23
C TYR A 350 -7.85 8.39 32.37
N ASP A 351 -8.72 9.36 32.13
CA ASP A 351 -9.81 9.71 33.05
C ASP A 351 -11.07 8.95 32.65
N ARG A 352 -11.45 7.97 33.47
CA ARG A 352 -12.67 7.16 33.25
C ARG A 352 -13.96 7.95 33.40
N VAL A 353 -13.97 9.01 34.21
CA VAL A 353 -15.17 9.80 34.50
C VAL A 353 -15.47 10.75 33.35
N GLN A 354 -14.43 11.35 32.78
CA GLN A 354 -14.55 12.24 31.62
C GLN A 354 -14.42 11.51 30.28
N ASN A 355 -14.02 10.24 30.32
CA ASN A 355 -13.67 9.42 29.15
C ASN A 355 -12.63 10.09 28.24
N THR A 356 -11.66 10.76 28.84
CA THR A 356 -10.59 11.48 28.13
C THR A 356 -9.25 10.78 28.34
N THR A 357 -8.45 10.73 27.27
CA THR A 357 -7.05 10.30 27.33
C THR A 357 -6.20 11.53 27.14
N THR A 358 -5.36 11.84 28.11
CA THR A 358 -4.44 12.98 28.07
C THR A 358 -3.00 12.51 28.14
N VAL A 359 -2.14 13.18 27.39
CA VAL A 359 -0.68 13.03 27.49
C VAL A 359 -0.09 14.28 28.13
N GLU A 360 0.71 14.06 29.16
CA GLU A 360 1.39 15.10 29.93
C GLU A 360 2.89 15.02 29.64
N VAL A 361 3.48 16.07 29.08
CA VAL A 361 4.94 16.21 28.93
C VAL A 361 5.43 17.17 30.00
N THR A 362 6.42 16.75 30.78
CA THR A 362 6.91 17.49 31.95
C THR A 362 8.34 17.95 31.76
N GLY A 363 8.71 19.06 32.40
CA GLY A 363 10.07 19.56 32.48
C GLY A 363 10.21 20.68 33.49
N THR A 364 11.36 20.76 34.15
CA THR A 364 11.65 21.81 35.15
C THR A 364 12.61 22.85 34.56
N LEU A 365 12.13 24.09 34.50
CA LEU A 365 12.89 25.30 34.18
C LEU A 365 13.54 25.83 35.46
N ARG A 366 14.79 26.29 35.39
CA ARG A 366 15.52 26.86 36.53
C ARG A 366 16.12 28.21 36.17
N PHE A 367 15.74 29.23 36.92
CA PHE A 367 16.47 30.49 36.94
C PHE A 367 17.55 30.40 38.02
N ALA A 368 18.80 30.50 37.63
CA ALA A 368 19.93 30.48 38.53
C ALA A 368 20.54 31.88 38.64
N ASP A 369 20.92 32.22 39.87
CA ASP A 369 21.54 33.50 40.23
C ASP A 369 20.68 34.70 39.79
N VAL A 370 19.45 34.73 40.29
CA VAL A 370 18.46 35.78 40.03
C VAL A 370 18.72 36.96 40.95
N THR A 371 19.11 38.09 40.39
CA THR A 371 19.27 39.33 41.16
C THR A 371 17.95 40.08 41.20
N VAL A 372 17.44 40.33 42.40
CA VAL A 372 16.22 41.11 42.65
C VAL A 372 16.59 42.44 43.30
N GLY A 373 16.18 43.55 42.70
CA GLY A 373 16.37 44.89 43.25
C GLY A 373 15.15 45.36 44.05
N PHE A 374 15.37 46.12 45.11
CA PHE A 374 14.35 46.79 45.91
C PHE A 374 14.75 48.22 46.27
N ASP A 375 13.76 49.10 46.37
CA ASP A 375 13.88 50.37 47.08
C ASP A 375 13.51 50.13 48.55
N VAL A 376 14.44 50.38 49.48
CA VAL A 376 14.20 50.11 50.90
C VAL A 376 14.08 51.42 51.67
N GLU A 377 12.92 51.62 52.27
CA GLU A 377 12.63 52.76 53.13
C GLU A 377 12.56 52.29 54.59
N THR A 378 13.41 52.87 55.44
CA THR A 378 13.39 52.63 56.88
C THR A 378 12.88 53.87 57.60
N ARG A 379 11.93 53.70 58.51
CA ARG A 379 11.44 54.76 59.40
C ARG A 379 11.66 54.33 60.83
N ILE A 380 12.69 54.88 61.48
CA ILE A 380 13.06 54.54 62.86
C ILE A 380 13.09 55.83 63.67
N GLU A 381 12.28 55.90 64.73
CA GLU A 381 12.24 57.05 65.65
C GLU A 381 12.09 58.42 64.97
N GLY A 382 11.36 58.49 63.84
CA GLY A 382 11.13 59.72 63.07
C GLY A 382 12.20 60.04 62.02
N THR A 383 13.29 59.28 61.96
CA THR A 383 14.30 59.39 60.89
C THR A 383 13.94 58.46 59.74
N VAL A 384 13.91 59.01 58.52
CA VAL A 384 13.71 58.23 57.28
C VAL A 384 15.06 58.05 56.60
N LYS A 385 15.44 56.80 56.30
CA LYS A 385 16.57 56.50 55.42
C LYS A 385 16.12 55.67 54.23
N LEU A 386 16.71 55.95 53.08
CA LEU A 386 16.46 55.26 51.83
C LEU A 386 17.71 54.49 51.41
N TYR A 387 17.51 53.26 50.96
CA TYR A 387 18.55 52.40 50.43
C TYR A 387 18.08 51.78 49.12
N THR A 388 19.01 51.39 48.27
CA THR A 388 18.77 50.40 47.22
C THR A 388 19.33 49.08 47.70
N ALA A 389 18.55 48.01 47.63
CA ALA A 389 18.96 46.68 48.04
C ALA A 389 18.94 45.70 46.87
N GLU A 390 19.95 44.84 46.80
CA GLU A 390 20.03 43.74 45.85
C GLU A 390 20.02 42.41 46.59
N LEU A 391 19.18 41.50 46.13
CA LEU A 391 19.04 40.15 46.67
C LEU A 391 19.41 39.15 45.57
N LEU A 392 20.48 38.39 45.80
CA LEU A 392 20.85 37.29 44.92
C LEU A 392 20.12 36.01 45.33
N VAL A 393 19.13 35.59 44.56
CA VAL A 393 18.42 34.32 44.76
C VAL A 393 19.11 33.22 43.94
N PRO A 394 19.78 32.24 44.56
CA PRO A 394 20.62 31.29 43.83
C PRO A 394 19.85 30.41 42.84
N LEU A 395 18.60 30.08 43.15
CA LEU A 395 17.80 29.18 42.32
C LEU A 395 16.30 29.40 42.51
N VAL A 396 15.58 29.63 41.41
CA VAL A 396 14.11 29.64 41.34
C VAL A 396 13.66 28.58 40.31
N PRO A 397 13.19 27.40 40.76
CA PRO A 397 12.73 26.34 39.87
C PRO A 397 11.23 26.42 39.57
N PHE A 398 10.84 26.08 38.34
CA PHE A 398 9.46 26.01 37.86
C PHE A 398 9.19 24.65 37.22
N ASP A 399 8.23 23.91 37.74
CA ASP A 399 7.71 22.69 37.12
C ASP A 399 6.72 23.08 36.02
N MET A 400 7.02 22.72 34.79
CA MET A 400 6.22 23.01 33.60
C MET A 400 5.64 21.72 33.05
N ARG A 401 4.35 21.74 32.72
CA ARG A 401 3.64 20.58 32.18
C ARG A 401 2.77 21.01 31.01
N VAL A 402 2.91 20.32 29.90
CA VAL A 402 2.06 20.46 28.73
C VAL A 402 1.14 19.27 28.69
N ILE A 403 -0.17 19.50 28.78
CA ILE A 403 -1.20 18.47 28.82
C ILE A 403 -2.02 18.60 27.54
N ARG A 404 -2.01 17.57 26.70
CA ARG A 404 -2.84 17.51 25.49
C ARG A 404 -3.91 16.44 25.64
N ASP A 405 -5.14 16.81 25.32
CA ASP A 405 -6.25 15.86 25.16
C ASP A 405 -6.18 15.23 23.76
N MET A 406 -6.20 13.91 23.72
CA MET A 406 -5.97 13.14 22.50
C MET A 406 -7.19 13.07 21.58
N PHE A 407 -8.38 13.42 22.06
CA PHE A 407 -9.62 13.33 21.31
C PHE A 407 -10.12 14.69 20.84
N THR A 408 -9.87 15.73 21.63
CA THR A 408 -10.31 17.10 21.34
C THR A 408 -9.18 17.97 20.78
N GLU A 409 -7.96 17.43 20.75
CA GLU A 409 -6.71 18.14 20.43
C GLU A 409 -6.39 19.35 21.31
N ASN A 410 -7.22 19.64 22.31
CA ASN A 410 -7.06 20.75 23.24
C ASN A 410 -5.75 20.61 24.02
N VAL A 411 -4.99 21.70 24.06
CA VAL A 411 -3.74 21.75 24.82
C VAL A 411 -3.87 22.72 25.99
N ASN A 412 -3.34 22.32 27.14
CA ASN A 412 -3.27 23.14 28.32
C ASN A 412 -1.84 23.11 28.86
N VAL A 413 -1.40 24.24 29.43
CA VAL A 413 -0.08 24.36 30.05
C VAL A 413 -0.24 24.78 31.50
N THR A 414 0.47 24.08 32.39
CA THR A 414 0.58 24.43 33.81
C THR A 414 2.03 24.73 34.15
N VAL A 415 2.25 25.80 34.89
CA VAL A 415 3.57 26.18 35.42
C VAL A 415 3.41 26.41 36.92
N VAL A 416 4.22 25.75 37.74
CA VAL A 416 4.15 25.85 39.19
C VAL A 416 5.56 26.07 39.76
N PRO A 417 5.79 27.09 40.60
CA PRO A 417 7.09 27.26 41.25
C PRO A 417 7.33 26.13 42.27
N LEU A 418 8.56 25.63 42.29
CA LEU A 418 9.02 24.65 43.26
C LEU A 418 9.67 25.35 44.47
N ALA A 419 9.96 24.59 45.53
CA ALA A 419 10.53 25.13 46.76
C ALA A 419 11.86 25.88 46.50
N ILE A 420 11.89 27.16 46.87
CA ILE A 420 13.07 28.02 46.73
C ILE A 420 14.01 27.78 47.91
N THR A 421 15.25 27.36 47.64
CA THR A 421 16.25 27.11 48.68
C THR A 421 16.70 28.40 49.35
N ARG A 422 16.59 28.46 50.68
CA ARG A 422 16.89 29.66 51.51
C ARG A 422 18.34 29.77 51.97
N ASN A 423 19.25 28.94 51.45
CA ASN A 423 20.59 28.83 52.02
C ASN A 423 21.43 30.08 51.71
N ARG A 424 21.75 30.85 52.77
CA ARG A 424 22.72 31.96 52.78
C ARG A 424 22.42 33.09 51.79
N VAL A 425 21.16 33.54 51.75
CA VAL A 425 20.80 34.72 50.97
C VAL A 425 21.08 35.97 51.80
N LYS A 426 22.08 36.77 51.41
CA LYS A 426 22.37 38.08 52.01
C LYS A 426 21.89 39.15 51.02
N MET A 427 21.17 40.15 51.52
CA MET A 427 20.91 41.38 50.77
C MET A 427 22.10 42.32 50.92
N ASP A 428 22.56 42.86 49.78
CA ASP A 428 23.54 43.93 49.71
C ASP A 428 22.82 45.27 49.57
N PHE A 429 23.30 46.31 50.25
CA PHE A 429 22.64 47.61 50.32
C PHE A 429 23.57 48.73 49.86
N MET A 430 23.01 49.76 49.23
CA MET A 430 23.71 50.99 48.88
C MET A 430 22.90 52.21 49.38
N PRO A 431 23.48 53.09 50.22
CA PRO A 431 24.80 52.99 50.86
C PRO A 431 24.85 51.92 51.97
N VAL A 432 26.04 51.39 52.25
CA VAL A 432 26.26 50.46 53.37
C VAL A 432 26.44 51.25 54.67
N ASP A 433 25.66 50.92 55.71
CA ASP A 433 25.82 51.43 57.07
C ASP A 433 25.49 50.37 58.13
N ASP A 434 25.63 50.71 59.41
CA ASP A 434 25.42 49.77 60.54
C ASP A 434 23.99 49.17 60.59
N LEU A 435 23.00 49.80 59.95
CA LEU A 435 21.63 49.31 59.91
C LEU A 435 21.46 48.19 58.87
N THR A 436 22.26 48.21 57.80
CA THR A 436 22.09 47.31 56.64
C THR A 436 22.21 45.81 56.96
N ASP A 437 23.09 45.42 57.88
CA ASP A 437 23.19 44.01 58.33
C ASP A 437 21.92 43.57 59.09
N VAL A 438 21.26 44.49 59.81
CA VAL A 438 19.99 44.21 60.48
C VAL A 438 18.85 44.11 59.46
N LEU A 439 18.81 45.02 58.46
CA LEU A 439 17.82 44.99 57.39
C LEU A 439 17.91 43.71 56.54
N SER A 440 19.11 43.22 56.29
CA SER A 440 19.31 41.96 55.56
C SER A 440 18.64 40.77 56.27
N ASN A 441 18.66 40.74 57.60
CA ASN A 441 18.06 39.69 58.41
C ASN A 441 16.53 39.83 58.60
N LEU A 442 15.99 41.03 58.37
CA LEU A 442 14.55 41.31 58.55
C LEU A 442 13.72 41.00 57.30
N PHE A 443 14.35 40.79 56.14
CA PHE A 443 13.62 40.54 54.90
C PHE A 443 12.84 39.23 54.95
N ASN A 444 11.54 39.30 54.65
CA ASN A 444 10.69 38.13 54.60
C ASN A 444 10.80 37.43 53.24
N PHE A 445 11.55 36.33 53.19
CA PHE A 445 11.75 35.55 51.97
C PHE A 445 10.48 34.89 51.40
N THR A 446 9.35 34.86 52.13
CA THR A 446 8.09 34.36 51.56
C THR A 446 7.59 35.21 50.38
N SER A 447 7.93 36.50 50.33
CA SER A 447 7.57 37.38 49.22
C SER A 447 8.18 36.94 47.88
N ILE A 448 9.36 36.32 47.90
CA ILE A 448 10.00 35.75 46.70
C ILE A 448 9.24 34.51 46.22
N SER A 449 8.69 33.72 47.15
CA SER A 449 7.85 32.58 46.79
C SER A 449 6.49 33.03 46.23
N GLU A 450 5.92 34.11 46.78
CA GLU A 450 4.71 34.75 46.23
C GLU A 450 4.97 35.34 44.84
N ALA A 451 6.10 36.03 44.65
CA ALA A 451 6.51 36.54 43.35
C ALA A 451 6.68 35.43 42.31
N ALA A 452 7.31 34.31 42.68
CA ALA A 452 7.46 33.17 41.78
C ALA A 452 6.10 32.60 41.33
N ASN A 453 5.07 32.62 42.18
CA ASN A 453 3.72 32.22 41.75
C ASN A 453 3.14 33.19 40.71
N ILE A 454 3.34 34.50 40.89
CA ILE A 454 2.91 35.54 39.94
C ILE A 454 3.66 35.38 38.61
N TRP A 455 4.98 35.16 38.64
CA TRP A 455 5.79 34.94 37.44
C TRP A 455 5.33 33.70 36.66
N ALA A 456 4.97 32.63 37.39
CA ALA A 456 4.44 31.41 36.80
C ALA A 456 3.08 31.64 36.11
N SER A 457 2.15 32.34 36.76
CA SER A 457 0.79 32.55 36.23
C SER A 457 0.71 33.58 35.12
N ASP A 458 1.43 34.69 35.26
CA ASP A 458 1.20 35.89 34.44
C ASP A 458 2.14 35.96 33.22
N PHE A 459 3.30 35.29 33.29
CA PHE A 459 4.30 35.32 32.23
C PHE A 459 4.60 33.93 31.67
N LEU A 460 5.11 33.02 32.51
CA LEU A 460 5.61 31.73 32.03
C LEU A 460 4.51 30.87 31.43
N ARG A 461 3.34 30.78 32.08
CA ARG A 461 2.22 29.99 31.56
C ARG A 461 1.67 30.53 30.23
N PRO A 462 1.33 31.83 30.08
CA PRO A 462 0.86 32.37 28.80
C PRO A 462 1.87 32.24 27.66
N PHE A 463 3.16 32.47 27.94
CA PHE A 463 4.21 32.33 26.92
C PHE A 463 4.41 30.89 26.49
N ALA A 464 4.39 29.95 27.44
CA ALA A 464 4.50 28.53 27.14
C ALA A 464 3.27 28.01 26.38
N LEU A 465 2.06 28.42 26.77
CA LEU A 465 0.85 28.07 26.03
C LEU A 465 0.92 28.57 24.59
N ASN A 466 1.33 29.83 24.39
CA ASN A 466 1.46 30.35 23.03
C ASN A 466 2.53 29.61 22.20
N ALA A 467 3.66 29.24 22.82
CA ALA A 467 4.70 28.46 22.17
C ALA A 467 4.16 27.10 21.70
N VAL A 468 3.37 26.43 22.52
CA VAL A 468 2.78 25.12 22.21
C VAL A 468 1.69 25.21 21.14
N GLU A 469 0.86 26.24 21.15
CA GLU A 469 -0.25 26.37 20.19
C GLU A 469 0.19 26.88 18.82
N ASN A 470 1.26 27.69 18.74
CA ASN A 470 1.53 28.48 17.52
C ASN A 470 2.97 28.39 17.00
N VAL A 471 3.91 27.81 17.75
CA VAL A 471 5.35 27.92 17.45
C VAL A 471 6.06 26.57 17.38
N VAL A 472 5.71 25.65 18.26
CA VAL A 472 6.36 24.34 18.38
C VAL A 472 5.37 23.26 18.01
N ASP A 473 5.64 22.56 16.92
CA ASP A 473 4.82 21.43 16.47
C ASP A 473 4.78 20.34 17.54
N TYR A 474 3.59 19.80 17.76
CA TYR A 474 3.39 18.73 18.73
C TYR A 474 4.03 17.42 18.23
N PRO A 475 4.66 16.62 19.09
CA PRO A 475 5.37 15.43 18.62
C PRO A 475 4.43 14.34 18.12
N GLU A 476 4.91 13.56 17.16
CA GLU A 476 4.18 12.40 16.65
C GLU A 476 4.00 11.35 17.76
N ILE A 477 2.87 10.64 17.73
CA ILE A 477 2.50 9.62 18.71
C ILE A 477 2.81 8.23 18.13
N CYS A 478 3.69 7.50 18.79
CA CYS A 478 4.00 6.09 18.50
C CYS A 478 3.23 5.15 19.43
N TYR A 479 2.66 4.10 18.84
CA TYR A 479 2.04 2.98 19.55
C TYR A 479 3.01 1.80 19.57
N ASP A 480 3.49 1.38 20.75
CA ASP A 480 4.49 0.34 20.97
C ASP A 480 4.01 -1.04 20.46
N SER A 481 4.10 -1.27 19.15
CA SER A 481 4.11 -2.61 18.58
C SER A 481 5.54 -3.13 18.63
N ARG A 482 5.77 -4.14 19.49
CA ARG A 482 7.07 -4.77 19.80
C ARG A 482 7.81 -5.40 18.61
N SER A 483 7.34 -5.24 17.38
CA SER A 483 7.97 -5.77 16.19
C SER A 483 8.52 -4.62 15.36
N PRO A 484 9.85 -4.50 15.15
CA PRO A 484 10.37 -3.57 14.17
C PRO A 484 9.79 -3.88 12.80
N SER A 485 9.51 -2.86 12.01
CA SER A 485 9.06 -2.96 10.62
C SER A 485 10.03 -2.20 9.71
N LEU A 486 10.06 -2.58 8.44
CA LEU A 486 10.84 -1.88 7.42
C LEU A 486 9.95 -0.81 6.79
N VAL A 487 10.31 0.46 6.98
CA VAL A 487 9.61 1.59 6.36
C VAL A 487 10.17 1.82 4.97
N GLY A 488 9.27 1.93 3.99
CA GLY A 488 9.64 2.14 2.59
C GLY A 488 10.17 0.88 1.89
N GLY A 489 9.86 -0.31 2.42
CA GLY A 489 10.38 -1.55 1.84
C GLY A 489 9.75 -1.89 0.48
N TYR A 490 8.52 -1.44 0.21
CA TYR A 490 7.89 -1.57 -1.10
C TYR A 490 8.62 -0.72 -2.16
N GLU A 491 8.84 0.56 -1.86
CA GLU A 491 9.55 1.50 -2.75
C GLU A 491 10.99 1.05 -2.98
N TYR A 492 11.66 0.55 -1.95
CA TYR A 492 12.99 -0.03 -2.09
C TYR A 492 13.00 -1.24 -3.03
N TYR A 493 12.04 -2.16 -2.89
CA TYR A 493 11.94 -3.33 -3.76
C TYR A 493 11.70 -2.90 -5.22
N LEU A 494 10.75 -1.99 -5.43
CA LEU A 494 10.41 -1.45 -6.75
C LEU A 494 11.64 -0.83 -7.42
N ASN A 495 12.35 0.06 -6.73
CA ASN A 495 13.54 0.73 -7.25
C ASN A 495 14.67 -0.28 -7.55
N ALA A 496 14.85 -1.29 -6.69
CA ALA A 496 15.85 -2.33 -6.91
C ALA A 496 15.51 -3.21 -8.11
N MET A 497 14.24 -3.56 -8.31
CA MET A 497 13.84 -4.35 -9.49
C MET A 497 13.91 -3.54 -10.78
N GLN A 498 13.58 -2.25 -10.76
CA GLN A 498 13.74 -1.36 -11.92
C GLN A 498 15.21 -1.28 -12.37
N GLU A 499 16.13 -1.03 -11.44
CA GLU A 499 17.57 -1.00 -11.74
C GLU A 499 18.09 -2.38 -12.18
N LEU A 500 17.60 -3.48 -11.57
CA LEU A 500 17.95 -4.84 -12.01
C LEU A 500 17.52 -5.09 -13.46
N VAL A 501 16.28 -4.76 -13.82
CA VAL A 501 15.77 -4.92 -15.20
C VAL A 501 16.59 -4.07 -16.17
N PHE A 502 16.90 -2.82 -15.81
CA PHE A 502 17.74 -1.95 -16.64
C PHE A 502 19.14 -2.56 -16.90
N GLU A 503 19.78 -3.12 -15.88
CA GLU A 503 21.09 -3.78 -16.05
C GLU A 503 20.99 -5.09 -16.86
N LEU A 504 19.88 -5.83 -16.76
CA LEU A 504 19.63 -7.02 -17.58
C LEU A 504 19.35 -6.67 -19.05
N GLU A 505 18.61 -5.59 -19.31
CA GLU A 505 18.41 -5.07 -20.67
C GLU A 505 19.73 -4.66 -21.32
N LYS A 506 20.60 -3.98 -20.55
CA LYS A 506 21.94 -3.61 -21.00
C LYS A 506 22.84 -4.83 -21.22
N TYR A 507 22.70 -5.86 -20.37
CA TYR A 507 23.37 -7.14 -20.58
C TYR A 507 22.87 -7.82 -21.86
N GLY A 508 21.61 -7.60 -22.24
CA GLY A 508 20.96 -8.14 -23.43
C GLY A 508 20.31 -9.48 -23.15
N TRP A 509 19.00 -9.59 -23.41
CA TRP A 509 18.20 -10.78 -23.12
C TRP A 509 18.77 -12.05 -23.77
N TRP A 510 19.33 -11.95 -24.97
CA TRP A 510 19.93 -13.06 -25.72
C TRP A 510 21.16 -13.70 -25.04
N ASN A 511 21.71 -13.06 -24.00
CA ASN A 511 22.77 -13.62 -23.16
C ASN A 511 22.24 -14.49 -22.02
N LEU A 512 20.92 -14.49 -21.77
CA LEU A 512 20.27 -15.50 -20.93
C LEU A 512 20.15 -16.80 -21.74
N LYS A 513 21.15 -17.68 -21.57
CA LYS A 513 21.28 -18.94 -22.31
C LYS A 513 20.47 -20.06 -21.71
N MET A 514 19.86 -20.87 -22.56
CA MET A 514 19.25 -22.13 -22.17
C MET A 514 20.30 -23.23 -22.17
N LEU A 515 20.19 -24.16 -21.23
CA LEU A 515 20.94 -25.40 -21.26
C LEU A 515 20.44 -26.29 -22.40
N ASP A 516 21.35 -27.11 -22.94
CA ASP A 516 21.00 -28.08 -23.96
C ASP A 516 20.07 -29.15 -23.37
N VAL A 517 19.04 -29.52 -24.13
CA VAL A 517 18.06 -30.54 -23.73
C VAL A 517 18.11 -31.69 -24.73
N THR A 518 18.16 -32.92 -24.23
CA THR A 518 18.03 -34.13 -25.05
C THR A 518 16.77 -34.87 -24.67
N GLN A 519 15.94 -35.17 -25.66
CA GLN A 519 14.69 -35.91 -25.49
C GLN A 519 14.68 -37.16 -26.37
N THR A 520 14.24 -38.28 -25.81
CA THR A 520 13.95 -39.51 -26.56
C THR A 520 12.49 -39.54 -26.99
N LEU A 521 12.22 -39.85 -28.25
CA LEU A 521 10.89 -40.03 -28.82
C LEU A 521 10.56 -41.50 -28.98
N ASN A 522 9.33 -41.88 -28.65
CA ASN A 522 8.76 -43.18 -29.00
C ASN A 522 7.24 -43.08 -29.07
N GLU A 523 6.74 -42.53 -30.17
CA GLU A 523 5.35 -42.08 -30.30
C GLU A 523 4.63 -42.71 -31.48
N HIS A 524 3.34 -42.98 -31.33
CA HIS A 524 2.46 -43.34 -32.43
C HIS A 524 1.48 -42.20 -32.70
N MET A 525 1.51 -41.65 -33.92
CA MET A 525 0.61 -40.58 -34.33
C MET A 525 0.11 -40.84 -35.75
N TYR A 526 -1.20 -40.89 -35.94
CA TYR A 526 -1.84 -41.12 -37.25
C TYR A 526 -1.30 -42.35 -38.02
N ASN A 527 -1.19 -43.51 -37.35
CA ASN A 527 -0.59 -44.76 -37.88
C ASN A 527 0.90 -44.68 -38.26
N TRP A 528 1.57 -43.59 -37.92
CA TRP A 528 3.01 -43.41 -38.07
C TRP A 528 3.70 -43.56 -36.71
N HIS A 529 4.73 -44.41 -36.67
CA HIS A 529 5.59 -44.60 -35.49
C HIS A 529 6.83 -43.73 -35.62
N VAL A 530 7.07 -42.88 -34.63
CA VAL A 530 8.21 -41.96 -34.55
C VAL A 530 9.05 -42.33 -33.35
N SER A 531 10.21 -42.92 -33.63
CA SER A 531 11.21 -43.30 -32.63
C SER A 531 12.54 -42.64 -32.96
N GLY A 532 13.26 -42.18 -31.93
CA GLY A 532 14.56 -41.53 -32.10
C GLY A 532 14.92 -40.57 -30.98
N THR A 533 15.82 -39.63 -31.27
CA THR A 533 16.31 -38.63 -30.31
C THR A 533 16.24 -37.23 -30.89
N VAL A 534 15.99 -36.25 -30.02
CA VAL A 534 15.92 -34.82 -30.34
C VAL A 534 16.85 -34.08 -29.40
N ASN A 535 17.73 -33.26 -29.98
CA ASN A 535 18.64 -32.41 -29.23
C ASN A 535 18.29 -30.95 -29.49
N TYR A 536 18.02 -30.21 -28.41
CA TYR A 536 17.82 -28.76 -28.39
C TYR A 536 19.12 -28.13 -27.91
N THR A 537 19.71 -27.27 -28.74
CA THR A 537 21.03 -26.69 -28.49
C THR A 537 21.04 -25.18 -28.73
N ASN A 538 22.07 -24.49 -28.24
CA ASN A 538 22.28 -23.06 -28.43
C ASN A 538 21.10 -22.19 -28.00
N GLY A 539 20.35 -22.60 -26.97
CA GLY A 539 19.13 -21.89 -26.64
C GLY A 539 19.36 -20.52 -25.98
N PHE A 540 18.44 -19.57 -26.20
CA PHE A 540 18.51 -18.25 -25.57
C PHE A 540 17.14 -17.54 -25.53
N VAL A 541 17.02 -16.51 -24.69
CA VAL A 541 15.83 -15.64 -24.65
C VAL A 541 15.80 -14.71 -25.86
N ILE A 542 14.72 -14.80 -26.64
CA ILE A 542 14.43 -13.97 -27.81
C ILE A 542 13.77 -12.66 -27.38
N SER A 543 12.68 -12.75 -26.61
CA SER A 543 11.92 -11.60 -26.14
C SER A 543 11.25 -11.87 -24.79
N ILE A 544 10.94 -10.78 -24.10
CA ILE A 544 10.09 -10.72 -22.91
C ILE A 544 9.09 -9.61 -23.21
N GLU A 545 7.80 -9.90 -23.17
CA GLU A 545 6.78 -8.92 -23.58
C GLU A 545 6.40 -8.00 -22.43
N GLU A 546 6.31 -8.54 -21.21
CA GLU A 546 5.94 -7.76 -20.03
C GLU A 546 6.73 -8.24 -18.80
N ILE A 547 7.09 -7.28 -17.94
CA ILE A 547 7.72 -7.53 -16.64
C ILE A 547 6.89 -6.82 -15.58
N ASP A 548 6.35 -7.57 -14.63
CA ASP A 548 5.60 -7.04 -13.50
C ASP A 548 6.14 -7.58 -12.16
N LEU A 549 5.69 -6.96 -11.07
CA LEU A 549 6.05 -7.35 -9.70
C LEU A 549 4.81 -7.80 -8.92
N SER A 550 4.98 -8.81 -8.07
CA SER A 550 3.90 -9.29 -7.20
C SER A 550 4.43 -9.79 -5.85
N ASP A 551 3.51 -9.98 -4.90
CA ASP A 551 3.76 -10.53 -3.55
C ASP A 551 4.93 -9.84 -2.80
N ILE A 552 5.06 -8.53 -2.97
CA ILE A 552 6.10 -7.76 -2.30
C ILE A 552 5.78 -7.74 -0.80
N THR A 553 6.67 -8.34 -0.02
CA THR A 553 6.54 -8.45 1.42
C THR A 553 7.82 -7.98 2.10
N THR A 554 7.63 -7.25 3.19
CA THR A 554 8.70 -6.83 4.08
C THR A 554 8.55 -7.60 5.38
N VAL A 555 9.65 -8.14 5.89
CA VAL A 555 9.64 -8.94 7.11
C VAL A 555 10.84 -8.53 7.95
N MET A 556 10.58 -8.35 9.23
CA MET A 556 11.63 -8.22 10.24
C MET A 556 11.62 -9.44 11.14
N THR A 557 12.79 -10.05 11.27
CA THR A 557 12.97 -11.24 12.10
C THR A 557 14.11 -11.02 13.08
N SER A 558 14.06 -11.68 14.23
CA SER A 558 15.20 -11.77 15.13
C SER A 558 15.59 -13.22 15.34
N ARG A 559 16.88 -13.45 15.52
CA ARG A 559 17.45 -14.74 15.92
C ARG A 559 18.51 -14.52 16.98
N THR A 560 18.66 -15.42 17.94
CA THR A 560 19.76 -15.33 18.91
C THR A 560 20.94 -16.16 18.40
N VAL A 561 22.09 -15.53 18.16
CA VAL A 561 23.34 -16.19 17.76
C VAL A 561 24.40 -15.84 18.78
N ASN A 562 25.06 -16.85 19.36
CA ASN A 562 26.09 -16.66 20.40
C ASN A 562 25.64 -15.73 21.55
N ASN A 563 24.42 -15.93 22.08
CA ASN A 563 23.78 -15.09 23.11
C ASN A 563 23.56 -13.61 22.73
N THR A 564 23.72 -13.23 21.45
CA THR A 564 23.40 -11.90 20.94
C THR A 564 22.13 -11.97 20.10
N LEU A 565 21.16 -11.07 20.37
CA LEU A 565 19.96 -10.96 19.56
C LEU A 565 20.31 -10.25 18.24
N GLU A 566 20.24 -10.99 17.14
CA GLU A 566 20.46 -10.46 15.79
C GLU A 566 19.14 -10.16 15.09
N TRP A 567 18.92 -8.89 14.72
CA TRP A 567 17.82 -8.50 13.82
C TRP A 567 18.20 -8.62 12.34
N ASN A 568 17.29 -9.16 11.54
CA ASN A 568 17.44 -9.30 10.10
C ASN A 568 16.19 -8.77 9.39
N GLY A 569 16.39 -7.73 8.58
CA GLY A 569 15.37 -7.20 7.68
C GLY A 569 15.39 -7.97 6.37
N SER A 570 14.22 -8.31 5.86
CA SER A 570 14.04 -8.98 4.58
C SER A 570 13.02 -8.23 3.76
N VAL A 571 13.36 -7.92 2.51
CA VAL A 571 12.43 -7.45 1.49
C VAL A 571 12.43 -8.49 0.39
N ARG A 572 11.27 -9.07 0.09
CA ARG A 572 11.15 -10.14 -0.92
C ARG A 572 9.90 -9.94 -1.75
N GLY A 573 9.95 -10.41 -2.98
CA GLY A 573 8.80 -10.42 -3.88
C GLY A 573 9.08 -11.30 -5.07
N HIS A 574 8.20 -11.22 -6.05
CA HIS A 574 8.33 -11.92 -7.31
C HIS A 574 8.51 -10.93 -8.45
N VAL A 575 9.48 -11.21 -9.32
CA VAL A 575 9.58 -10.64 -10.66
C VAL A 575 8.92 -11.64 -11.60
N ASN A 576 7.85 -11.20 -12.25
CA ASN A 576 7.11 -11.99 -13.23
C ASN A 576 7.55 -11.56 -14.62
N LEU A 577 8.19 -12.46 -15.36
CA LEU A 577 8.48 -12.28 -16.77
C LEU A 577 7.36 -12.97 -17.55
N ARG A 578 6.59 -12.21 -18.32
CA ARG A 578 5.46 -12.73 -19.09
C ARG A 578 5.82 -12.88 -20.56
N ASP A 579 5.24 -13.94 -21.14
CA ASP A 579 5.37 -14.29 -22.55
C ASP A 579 6.82 -14.34 -23.04
N VAL A 580 7.68 -14.96 -22.21
CA VAL A 580 9.09 -15.11 -22.49
C VAL A 580 9.27 -16.11 -23.63
N ARG A 581 9.79 -15.64 -24.75
CA ARG A 581 10.09 -16.48 -25.91
C ARG A 581 11.54 -16.94 -25.85
N VAL A 582 11.76 -18.24 -25.92
CA VAL A 582 13.08 -18.87 -25.99
C VAL A 582 13.25 -19.58 -27.33
N GLY A 583 14.42 -19.42 -27.95
CA GLY A 583 14.79 -20.06 -29.21
C GLY A 583 15.79 -21.17 -28.99
N PHE A 584 15.76 -22.19 -29.85
CA PHE A 584 16.72 -23.30 -29.89
C PHE A 584 17.04 -23.72 -31.32
N ASP A 585 18.27 -24.20 -31.52
CA ASP A 585 18.61 -25.04 -32.66
C ASP A 585 18.23 -26.49 -32.33
N VAL A 586 17.46 -27.13 -33.20
CA VAL A 586 16.90 -28.45 -32.94
C VAL A 586 17.41 -29.45 -33.96
N ILE A 587 18.08 -30.50 -33.48
CA ILE A 587 18.59 -31.61 -34.30
C ILE A 587 17.79 -32.86 -33.97
N VAL A 588 17.18 -33.45 -34.98
CA VAL A 588 16.29 -34.60 -34.85
C VAL A 588 16.91 -35.79 -35.59
N ASN A 589 17.11 -36.89 -34.87
CA ASN A 589 17.62 -38.15 -35.39
C ASN A 589 16.56 -39.23 -35.17
N LEU A 590 15.79 -39.54 -36.23
CA LEU A 590 14.77 -40.58 -36.19
C LEU A 590 15.29 -41.89 -36.76
N ASP A 591 14.80 -43.02 -36.22
CA ASP A 591 15.17 -44.35 -36.67
C ASP A 591 14.85 -44.53 -38.16
N GLY A 592 15.89 -44.83 -38.96
CA GLY A 592 15.75 -45.07 -40.41
C GLY A 592 15.55 -43.82 -41.27
N GLN A 593 15.70 -42.61 -40.71
CA GLN A 593 15.65 -41.35 -41.47
C GLN A 593 16.98 -40.57 -41.37
N PRO A 594 17.31 -39.72 -42.37
CA PRO A 594 18.43 -38.80 -42.24
C PRO A 594 18.20 -37.79 -41.12
N GLU A 595 19.29 -37.27 -40.56
CA GLU A 595 19.26 -36.16 -39.59
C GLU A 595 18.48 -34.96 -40.18
N GLN A 596 17.62 -34.39 -39.35
CA GLN A 596 16.83 -33.21 -39.70
C GLN A 596 17.15 -32.07 -38.73
N ARG A 597 17.09 -30.83 -39.24
CA ARG A 597 17.43 -29.62 -38.49
C ARG A 597 16.28 -28.62 -38.56
N TYR A 598 15.94 -28.05 -37.42
CA TYR A 598 14.87 -27.07 -37.25
C TYR A 598 15.34 -25.95 -36.35
N THR A 599 14.68 -24.81 -36.45
CA THR A 599 14.69 -23.79 -35.40
C THR A 599 13.39 -23.91 -34.62
N GLY A 600 13.48 -24.01 -33.29
CA GLY A 600 12.32 -24.11 -32.42
C GLY A 600 12.18 -22.87 -31.53
N VAL A 601 10.95 -22.39 -31.37
CA VAL A 601 10.61 -21.29 -30.46
C VAL A 601 9.56 -21.77 -29.49
N PHE A 602 9.81 -21.57 -28.20
CA PHE A 602 8.88 -21.91 -27.12
C PHE A 602 8.54 -20.66 -26.32
N THR A 603 7.26 -20.50 -25.96
CA THR A 603 6.79 -19.36 -25.17
C THR A 603 6.43 -19.83 -23.76
N HIS A 604 7.04 -19.22 -22.75
CA HIS A 604 6.58 -19.32 -21.38
C HIS A 604 5.61 -18.19 -21.09
N SER A 605 4.33 -18.49 -20.86
CA SER A 605 3.34 -17.50 -20.41
C SER A 605 3.79 -16.75 -19.14
N LEU A 606 4.50 -17.43 -18.23
CA LEU A 606 5.02 -16.83 -17.00
C LEU A 606 6.28 -17.56 -16.54
N ILE A 607 7.36 -16.82 -16.38
CA ILE A 607 8.52 -17.21 -15.58
C ILE A 607 8.52 -16.32 -14.33
N ARG A 608 8.32 -16.92 -13.16
CA ARG A 608 8.32 -16.23 -11.87
C ARG A 608 9.64 -16.46 -11.15
N ILE A 609 10.31 -15.37 -10.80
CA ILE A 609 11.58 -15.39 -10.07
C ILE A 609 11.35 -14.71 -8.73
N ARG A 610 11.67 -15.40 -7.64
CA ARG A 610 11.64 -14.84 -6.30
C ARG A 610 12.97 -14.14 -6.01
N CYS A 611 12.91 -12.84 -5.80
CA CYS A 611 14.07 -12.06 -5.38
C CYS A 611 13.93 -11.71 -3.90
N THR A 612 15.00 -11.94 -3.13
CA THR A 612 15.04 -11.62 -1.70
C THR A 612 16.27 -10.78 -1.41
N MET A 613 16.10 -9.67 -0.70
CA MET A 613 17.16 -8.79 -0.25
C MET A 613 17.12 -8.68 1.28
N ASN A 614 18.10 -9.30 1.92
CA ASN A 614 18.22 -9.30 3.37
C ASN A 614 19.31 -8.34 3.83
N LYS A 615 19.14 -7.79 5.02
CA LYS A 615 20.17 -7.04 5.71
C LYS A 615 20.18 -7.41 7.19
N ASN A 616 21.31 -7.95 7.63
CA ASN A 616 21.57 -8.11 9.05
C ASN A 616 21.82 -6.71 9.64
N MET A 617 21.04 -6.33 10.65
CA MET A 617 21.07 -4.98 11.21
C MET A 617 22.25 -4.76 12.16
N ASN A 618 22.91 -5.82 12.61
CA ASN A 618 24.05 -5.73 13.54
C ASN A 618 25.35 -5.49 12.78
N ASP A 619 25.68 -6.38 11.84
CA ASP A 619 26.90 -6.27 11.02
C ASP A 619 26.70 -5.42 9.74
N LYS A 620 25.46 -5.00 9.48
CA LYS A 620 25.02 -4.22 8.31
C LYS A 620 25.24 -4.93 6.97
N LYS A 621 25.55 -6.23 6.97
CA LYS A 621 25.81 -7.01 5.77
C LYS A 621 24.51 -7.26 5.00
N LYS A 622 24.52 -6.92 3.71
CA LYS A 622 23.44 -7.23 2.77
C LYS A 622 23.70 -8.58 2.11
N THR A 623 22.67 -9.38 1.97
CA THR A 623 22.72 -10.63 1.19
C THR A 623 21.50 -10.69 0.29
N VAL A 624 21.69 -11.08 -0.97
CA VAL A 624 20.58 -11.27 -1.90
C VAL A 624 20.48 -12.72 -2.35
N SER A 625 19.28 -13.15 -2.70
CA SER A 625 19.03 -14.39 -3.44
C SER A 625 18.02 -14.15 -4.55
N ALA A 626 18.18 -14.93 -5.62
CA ALA A 626 17.21 -15.03 -6.70
C ALA A 626 16.96 -16.52 -6.95
N GLU A 627 15.70 -16.93 -6.98
CA GLU A 627 15.32 -18.33 -7.12
C GLU A 627 14.16 -18.46 -8.09
N THR A 628 14.18 -19.51 -8.91
CA THR A 628 13.06 -19.85 -9.78
C THR A 628 11.88 -20.31 -8.95
N ALA A 629 10.77 -19.59 -9.00
CA ALA A 629 9.58 -19.88 -8.22
C ALA A 629 8.50 -20.58 -9.04
N ASN A 630 8.35 -20.25 -10.32
CA ASN A 630 7.40 -20.89 -11.22
C ASN A 630 7.86 -20.78 -12.68
N LEU A 631 7.62 -21.84 -13.47
CA LEU A 631 7.67 -21.81 -14.94
C LEU A 631 6.34 -22.35 -15.45
N ASN A 632 5.60 -21.51 -16.18
CA ASN A 632 4.33 -21.87 -16.79
C ASN A 632 4.32 -21.46 -18.26
N ALA A 633 3.94 -22.38 -19.15
CA ALA A 633 3.70 -22.04 -20.55
C ALA A 633 2.24 -21.73 -20.87
N GLY A 634 1.30 -21.98 -19.96
CA GLY A 634 -0.13 -21.89 -20.25
C GLY A 634 -0.66 -23.18 -20.90
N ARG A 635 -1.98 -23.37 -20.85
CA ARG A 635 -2.61 -24.57 -21.44
C ARG A 635 -2.53 -24.51 -22.97
N GLY A 636 -2.08 -25.60 -23.59
CA GLY A 636 -2.07 -25.75 -25.05
C GLY A 636 -0.86 -25.14 -25.76
N VAL A 637 0.05 -24.47 -25.05
CA VAL A 637 1.26 -23.90 -25.65
C VAL A 637 2.23 -25.01 -26.02
N ARG A 638 2.75 -24.92 -27.24
CA ARG A 638 3.61 -25.91 -27.87
C ARG A 638 4.80 -25.21 -28.51
N MET A 639 5.91 -25.93 -28.62
CA MET A 639 7.06 -25.43 -29.35
C MET A 639 6.71 -25.30 -30.84
N ILE A 640 6.96 -24.13 -31.41
CA ILE A 640 6.78 -23.83 -32.83
C ILE A 640 8.11 -24.11 -33.52
N TYR A 641 8.09 -24.96 -34.56
CA TYR A 641 9.29 -25.31 -35.33
C TYR A 641 9.24 -24.73 -36.73
N LEU A 642 10.40 -24.35 -37.25
CA LEU A 642 10.60 -23.84 -38.60
C LEU A 642 11.65 -24.69 -39.33
N PRO A 643 11.35 -25.27 -40.51
CA PRO A 643 10.03 -25.34 -41.15
C PRO A 643 9.08 -26.33 -40.43
N ALA A 644 7.78 -26.08 -40.50
CA ALA A 644 6.76 -26.97 -39.94
C ALA A 644 6.49 -28.17 -40.88
N ASN A 645 6.46 -29.37 -40.32
CA ASN A 645 6.12 -30.62 -41.00
C ASN A 645 5.55 -31.68 -40.01
N HIS A 646 5.26 -32.87 -40.52
CA HIS A 646 4.72 -34.00 -39.73
C HIS A 646 5.60 -34.40 -38.53
N VAL A 647 6.94 -34.38 -38.66
CA VAL A 647 7.87 -34.65 -37.55
C VAL A 647 7.73 -33.58 -36.46
N THR A 648 7.79 -32.30 -36.83
CA THR A 648 7.68 -31.19 -35.87
C THR A 648 6.35 -31.15 -35.14
N GLN A 649 5.28 -31.69 -35.74
CA GLN A 649 3.99 -31.82 -35.08
C GLN A 649 4.03 -32.80 -33.91
N VAL A 650 4.79 -33.89 -34.03
CA VAL A 650 5.05 -34.85 -32.95
C VAL A 650 5.89 -34.19 -31.84
N LEU A 651 6.95 -33.49 -32.23
CA LEU A 651 7.85 -32.77 -31.31
C LEU A 651 7.12 -31.72 -30.47
N SER A 652 6.26 -30.93 -31.10
CA SER A 652 5.54 -29.82 -30.47
C SER A 652 4.66 -30.24 -29.30
N ARG A 653 4.22 -31.50 -29.25
CA ARG A 653 3.39 -32.06 -28.16
C ARG A 653 4.22 -32.60 -26.99
N ARG A 654 5.54 -32.76 -27.17
CA ARG A 654 6.42 -33.47 -26.23
C ARG A 654 7.39 -32.57 -25.49
N TYR A 655 7.70 -31.40 -26.04
CA TYR A 655 8.50 -30.41 -25.33
C TYR A 655 7.69 -29.73 -24.23
N LEU A 656 8.18 -29.75 -22.99
CA LEU A 656 7.46 -29.27 -21.81
C LEU A 656 8.14 -28.04 -21.20
N PRO A 657 7.38 -27.20 -20.47
CA PRO A 657 7.94 -26.02 -19.80
C PRO A 657 9.03 -26.40 -18.78
N HIS A 658 8.88 -27.55 -18.13
CA HIS A 658 9.80 -28.02 -17.09
C HIS A 658 11.19 -28.37 -17.64
N ASP A 659 11.31 -28.67 -18.94
CA ASP A 659 12.61 -28.93 -19.59
C ASP A 659 13.55 -27.71 -19.49
N ASN A 660 13.00 -26.53 -19.19
CA ASN A 660 13.72 -25.28 -19.04
C ASN A 660 13.99 -24.85 -17.59
N TRP A 661 13.54 -25.63 -16.59
CA TRP A 661 13.66 -25.26 -15.18
C TRP A 661 15.10 -24.99 -14.75
N ASP A 662 16.02 -25.90 -15.12
CA ASP A 662 17.44 -25.79 -14.78
C ASP A 662 18.10 -24.61 -15.49
N SER A 663 17.63 -24.28 -16.70
CA SER A 663 18.09 -23.11 -17.44
C SER A 663 17.76 -21.82 -16.68
N VAL A 664 16.50 -21.65 -16.28
CA VAL A 664 16.06 -20.47 -15.51
C VAL A 664 16.73 -20.41 -14.13
N SER A 665 16.94 -21.57 -13.51
CA SER A 665 17.68 -21.66 -12.24
C SER A 665 19.13 -21.21 -12.41
N SER A 666 19.76 -21.52 -13.55
CA SER A 666 21.11 -21.02 -13.86
C SER A 666 21.13 -19.51 -14.08
N TRP A 667 20.11 -18.92 -14.72
CA TRP A 667 19.98 -17.46 -14.83
C TRP A 667 19.92 -16.79 -13.45
N CYS A 668 19.11 -17.36 -12.55
CA CYS A 668 18.94 -16.86 -11.21
C CYS A 668 20.28 -16.80 -10.46
N ARG A 669 21.06 -17.89 -10.52
CA ARG A 669 22.34 -18.03 -9.83
C ARG A 669 23.48 -17.23 -10.47
N ASP A 670 23.60 -17.29 -11.80
CA ASP A 670 24.81 -16.87 -12.51
C ASP A 670 24.71 -15.44 -13.05
N VAL A 671 23.49 -14.93 -13.25
CA VAL A 671 23.25 -13.59 -13.84
C VAL A 671 22.47 -12.68 -12.90
N ILE A 672 21.28 -13.11 -12.47
CA ILE A 672 20.33 -12.25 -11.75
C ILE A 672 20.82 -11.96 -10.33
N GLN A 673 21.18 -12.99 -9.55
CA GLN A 673 21.65 -12.79 -8.18
C GLN A 673 22.92 -11.93 -8.10
N PRO A 674 23.97 -12.15 -8.92
CA PRO A 674 25.14 -11.28 -8.93
C PRO A 674 24.82 -9.83 -9.34
N THR A 675 23.90 -9.63 -10.27
CA THR A 675 23.46 -8.30 -10.70
C THR A 675 22.66 -7.61 -9.59
N LEU A 676 21.72 -8.33 -8.97
CA LEU A 676 20.94 -7.85 -7.85
C LEU A 676 21.81 -7.49 -6.64
N GLN A 677 22.89 -8.22 -6.39
CA GLN A 677 23.86 -7.88 -5.33
C GLN A 677 24.47 -6.49 -5.57
N LYS A 678 24.91 -6.20 -6.81
CA LYS A 678 25.45 -4.89 -7.19
C LYS A 678 24.39 -3.79 -7.05
N VAL A 679 23.15 -4.06 -7.45
CA VAL A 679 22.04 -3.10 -7.32
C VAL A 679 21.73 -2.82 -5.85
N ALA A 680 21.65 -3.86 -5.02
CA ALA A 680 21.39 -3.73 -3.59
C ALA A 680 22.48 -2.94 -2.87
N GLU A 681 23.71 -2.93 -3.37
CA GLU A 681 24.81 -2.09 -2.86
C GLU A 681 24.66 -0.62 -3.25
N LYS A 682 24.18 -0.32 -4.47
CA LYS A 682 23.93 1.06 -4.95
C LYS A 682 22.77 1.74 -4.22
N ILE A 683 21.71 1.00 -3.89
CA ILE A 683 20.47 1.55 -3.33
C ILE A 683 20.49 1.53 -1.80
N GLN A 684 20.07 2.64 -1.18
CA GLN A 684 19.93 2.73 0.27
C GLN A 684 18.86 1.74 0.76
N TYR A 685 19.23 0.92 1.75
CA TYR A 685 18.31 -0.07 2.33
C TYR A 685 17.21 0.64 3.15
N PRO A 686 15.99 0.07 3.24
CA PRO A 686 14.90 0.64 4.02
C PRO A 686 15.31 0.97 5.46
N SER A 687 14.73 2.06 5.96
CA SER A 687 14.85 2.43 7.37
C SER A 687 14.09 1.43 8.23
N VAL A 688 14.64 1.14 9.40
CA VAL A 688 13.93 0.35 10.41
C VAL A 688 13.15 1.32 11.27
N CYS A 689 11.86 1.07 11.38
CA CYS A 689 11.03 1.71 12.36
C CYS A 689 10.71 0.68 13.44
N PHE A 690 10.84 1.10 14.68
CA PHE A 690 10.28 0.37 15.79
C PHE A 690 8.91 1.02 16.03
N ALA A 691 7.83 0.23 16.03
CA ALA A 691 6.47 0.71 16.29
C ALA A 691 5.78 1.53 15.16
N CYS A 692 5.94 1.08 13.92
CA CYS A 692 4.97 1.29 12.84
C CYS A 692 4.64 -0.06 12.18
#